data_AF-A0A6P6WIT8-F1
#
_entry.id   AF-A0A6P6WIT8-F1
#
_cell.length_a   1.000
_cell.length_b   1.000
_cell.length_c   1.000
_cell.angle_alpha   90.00
_cell.angle_beta   90.00
_cell.angle_gamma   90.00
#
_symmetry.space_group_name_H-M   'P 1'
#
loop_
_entity.id
_entity.type
_entity.pdbx_description
1 polymer ?
#
loop_
_entity_poly.entity_id
_entity_poly.type
_entity_poly.pdbx_seq_one_letter_code
_entity_poly.pdbx_strand_id
1 'polypeptide(L)'
;MLSSIRNQQKNNIDMGILEKVSKALELNEEKKNSVQALMYLAISEWKDFDSHLVLMQNKFSEGFSEIESREKKLKMVQESVSQSTTKVAARRLWVEEKMKELDEKEILMKGLLQRMEEEQMQLGNLRDFVDEKLKHVALEEKHFEGLSQKLELIQAEMERRENVLDLEVKRQEIRENELDSRERKLEVRENETDLREKHVDRRQYELDVKEKMLVTKDNELDSREEKLEVREIETGLREEAVDSRQNELYVKEEKLKTKHNEFDSREKKLVIRENDTDLREKNVDRRQNEIEMKEKNLKAKYDELDSREKMLEIRENETELREKNVYRRQNELDVKEEKLNIRYNKLDSREKILEIRENETDLREKNVYRRQYELDVKEEKLNTKDNELNATVEYLDKKQSELDRKGRIFQRKENELDMKEKNLERRENDIESKKKELEGKENEFSAKEKKFRQSILDLKLKFVAILESPEQFHKEPNADDPTQTAEQTQKSRKRIRNSALASDRTLDGDDENGNNLSKRSCINDKEAERVTIHDPGESGALADDIGNENLESRFKVGDTWACFDAKDHMPRSYVQITEVTNMGGNIKLGVALLKPFPGLPGEEEWIKAGLPVGCGVFNRASTSVESPNIFSHQVLCIEKEGYGFCILPNEGETWAIYKDWDIITWGSHPENHRQCKFDIVEILSYLTDKSSFGIRVAYLDKMEGQAKSYRRRSENENDSFLIMTNDIYRFSHKVISAQMNSDFD
;
A
#
# COMPACT_ATOMS: atom_id res chain seq x y z
N MET A 1 177.52 40.24 -44.15
CA MET A 1 176.47 41.26 -44.39
C MET A 1 175.24 40.74 -45.17
N LEU A 2 174.94 39.43 -45.22
CA LEU A 2 173.68 38.94 -45.83
C LEU A 2 172.76 38.16 -44.87
N SER A 3 173.12 38.00 -43.59
CA SER A 3 172.21 37.43 -42.56
C SER A 3 171.29 38.46 -41.89
N SER A 4 171.60 39.76 -41.99
CA SER A 4 170.89 40.80 -41.25
C SER A 4 169.62 41.32 -41.93
N ILE A 5 169.48 41.16 -43.25
CA ILE A 5 168.34 41.71 -44.02
C ILE A 5 167.18 40.70 -44.16
N ARG A 6 167.46 39.39 -44.07
CA ARG A 6 166.42 38.35 -44.21
C ARG A 6 165.56 38.18 -42.92
N ASN A 7 166.06 38.58 -41.76
CA ASN A 7 165.30 38.50 -40.49
C ASN A 7 164.32 39.66 -40.27
N GLN A 8 164.53 40.83 -40.89
CA GLN A 8 163.63 41.97 -40.70
C GLN A 8 162.35 41.90 -41.56
N GLN A 9 162.37 41.22 -42.71
CA GLN A 9 161.17 41.03 -43.54
C GLN A 9 160.32 39.82 -43.12
N LYS A 10 160.88 38.82 -42.42
CA LYS A 10 160.13 37.65 -41.96
C LYS A 10 159.29 37.93 -40.70
N ASN A 11 159.83 38.71 -39.76
CA ASN A 11 159.12 39.04 -38.51
C ASN A 11 157.92 39.97 -38.70
N ASN A 12 157.93 40.85 -39.71
CA ASN A 12 156.78 41.73 -40.01
C ASN A 12 155.63 40.99 -40.73
N ILE A 13 155.92 39.89 -41.43
CA ILE A 13 154.89 39.06 -42.06
C ILE A 13 154.28 38.08 -41.03
N ASP A 14 155.09 37.54 -40.11
CA ASP A 14 154.63 36.64 -39.04
C ASP A 14 153.71 37.35 -38.02
N MET A 15 154.03 38.58 -37.61
CA MET A 15 153.19 39.36 -36.69
C MET A 15 151.82 39.72 -37.29
N GLY A 16 151.77 40.02 -38.59
CA GLY A 16 150.52 40.33 -39.29
C GLY A 16 149.59 39.12 -39.47
N ILE A 17 150.14 37.90 -39.47
CA ILE A 17 149.35 36.66 -39.51
C ILE A 17 148.85 36.31 -38.10
N LEU A 18 149.71 36.42 -37.08
CA LEU A 18 149.35 36.18 -35.68
C LEU A 18 148.25 37.12 -35.18
N GLU A 19 148.28 38.40 -35.53
CA GLU A 19 147.23 39.34 -35.12
C GLU A 19 145.89 39.06 -35.82
N LYS A 20 145.91 38.59 -37.07
CA LYS A 20 144.70 38.16 -37.79
C LYS A 20 144.12 36.87 -37.20
N VAL A 21 144.97 35.93 -36.78
CA VAL A 21 144.55 34.68 -36.12
C VAL A 21 143.97 34.97 -34.73
N SER A 22 144.59 35.88 -33.96
CA SER A 22 144.05 36.28 -32.65
C SER A 22 142.69 36.98 -32.78
N LYS A 23 142.55 37.93 -33.71
CA LYS A 23 141.25 38.57 -34.00
C LYS A 23 140.21 37.56 -34.52
N ALA A 24 140.62 36.56 -35.29
CA ALA A 24 139.73 35.51 -35.75
C ALA A 24 139.29 34.57 -34.61
N LEU A 25 140.18 34.26 -33.65
CA LEU A 25 139.86 33.46 -32.46
C LEU A 25 138.95 34.21 -31.50
N GLU A 26 139.21 35.49 -31.22
CA GLU A 26 138.31 36.34 -30.42
C GLU A 26 136.93 36.45 -31.08
N LEU A 27 136.88 36.70 -32.39
CA LEU A 27 135.62 36.71 -33.15
C LEU A 27 134.92 35.34 -33.11
N ASN A 28 135.66 34.24 -33.06
CA ASN A 28 135.08 32.90 -32.99
C ASN A 28 134.56 32.57 -31.59
N GLU A 29 135.24 33.02 -30.54
CA GLU A 29 134.78 32.91 -29.15
C GLU A 29 133.56 33.80 -28.90
N GLU A 30 133.53 35.02 -29.45
CA GLU A 30 132.35 35.89 -29.44
C GLU A 30 131.17 35.26 -30.18
N LYS A 31 131.39 34.67 -31.37
CA LYS A 31 130.35 33.93 -32.09
C LYS A 31 129.86 32.71 -31.32
N LYS A 32 130.75 31.96 -30.68
CA LYS A 32 130.39 30.82 -29.83
C LYS A 32 129.56 31.26 -28.63
N ASN A 33 129.96 32.33 -27.94
CA ASN A 33 129.20 32.90 -26.83
C ASN A 33 127.86 33.45 -27.30
N SER A 34 127.79 34.07 -28.48
CA SER A 34 126.55 34.53 -29.10
C SER A 34 125.62 33.36 -29.47
N VAL A 35 126.15 32.29 -30.04
CA VAL A 35 125.38 31.07 -30.37
C VAL A 35 124.87 30.41 -29.09
N GLN A 36 125.70 30.34 -28.05
CA GLN A 36 125.30 29.78 -26.76
C GLN A 36 124.20 30.62 -26.10
N ALA A 37 124.30 31.96 -26.14
CA ALA A 37 123.25 32.85 -25.65
C ALA A 37 121.94 32.70 -26.45
N LEU A 38 122.01 32.62 -27.77
CA LEU A 38 120.84 32.34 -28.63
C LEU A 38 120.23 30.97 -28.34
N MET A 39 121.04 29.96 -28.05
CA MET A 39 120.56 28.62 -27.69
C MET A 39 119.85 28.62 -26.33
N TYR A 40 120.36 29.35 -25.34
CA TYR A 40 119.66 29.53 -24.06
C TYR A 40 118.34 30.28 -24.21
N LEU A 41 118.30 31.33 -25.04
CA LEU A 41 117.05 32.04 -25.36
C LEU A 41 116.03 31.11 -26.03
N ALA A 42 116.45 30.34 -27.05
CA ALA A 42 115.58 29.39 -27.73
C ALA A 42 115.04 28.29 -26.80
N ILE A 43 115.85 27.78 -25.86
CA ILE A 43 115.39 26.81 -24.85
C ILE A 43 114.40 27.45 -23.88
N SER A 44 114.62 28.70 -23.47
CA SER A 44 113.69 29.42 -22.60
C SER A 44 112.35 29.66 -23.30
N GLU A 45 112.37 30.16 -24.53
CA GLU A 45 111.17 30.37 -25.34
C GLU A 45 110.42 29.06 -25.61
N TRP A 46 111.15 27.97 -25.85
CA TRP A 46 110.55 26.64 -26.00
C TRP A 46 109.87 26.17 -24.71
N LYS A 47 110.49 26.39 -23.56
CA LYS A 47 109.91 26.03 -22.25
C LYS A 47 108.68 26.87 -21.92
N ASP A 48 108.68 28.15 -22.28
CA ASP A 48 107.52 29.03 -22.13
C ASP A 48 106.38 28.59 -23.07
N PHE A 49 106.70 28.27 -24.32
CA PHE A 49 105.75 27.72 -25.30
C PHE A 49 105.16 26.38 -24.82
N ASP A 50 105.99 25.46 -24.32
CA ASP A 50 105.56 24.17 -23.79
C ASP A 50 104.65 24.35 -22.56
N SER A 51 104.99 25.28 -21.67
CA SER A 51 104.16 25.65 -20.52
C SER A 51 102.80 26.21 -20.95
N HIS A 52 102.77 27.06 -21.99
CA HIS A 52 101.54 27.56 -22.59
C HIS A 52 100.71 26.45 -23.24
N LEU A 53 101.35 25.47 -23.88
CA LEU A 53 100.70 24.34 -24.53
C LEU A 53 100.04 23.41 -23.50
N VAL A 54 100.73 23.12 -22.38
CA VAL A 54 100.16 22.38 -21.26
C VAL A 54 98.98 23.13 -20.62
N LEU A 55 99.11 24.44 -20.41
CA LEU A 55 98.00 25.24 -19.89
C LEU A 55 96.79 25.22 -20.83
N MET A 56 97.03 25.29 -22.14
CA MET A 56 95.99 25.21 -23.16
C MET A 56 95.31 23.83 -23.18
N GLN A 57 96.07 22.75 -23.09
CA GLN A 57 95.54 21.38 -22.98
C GLN A 57 94.68 21.21 -21.73
N ASN A 58 95.12 21.73 -20.57
CA ASN A 58 94.35 21.68 -19.34
C ASN A 58 93.04 22.46 -19.47
N LYS A 59 93.07 23.67 -20.04
CA LYS A 59 91.85 24.45 -20.29
C LYS A 59 90.88 23.76 -21.25
N PHE A 60 91.40 23.09 -22.28
CA PHE A 60 90.55 22.28 -23.17
C PHE A 60 89.98 21.06 -22.43
N SER A 61 90.76 20.38 -21.60
CA SER A 61 90.29 19.24 -20.80
C SER A 61 89.19 19.64 -19.81
N GLU A 62 89.35 20.77 -19.13
CA GLU A 62 88.32 21.38 -18.27
C GLU A 62 87.06 21.71 -19.08
N GLY A 63 87.22 22.37 -20.24
CA GLY A 63 86.12 22.69 -21.14
C GLY A 63 85.36 21.46 -21.64
N PHE A 64 86.06 20.40 -22.03
CA PHE A 64 85.42 19.13 -22.44
C PHE A 64 84.69 18.46 -21.28
N SER A 65 85.27 18.47 -20.08
CA SER A 65 84.62 17.92 -18.88
C SER A 65 83.34 18.69 -18.53
N GLU A 66 83.35 20.02 -18.68
CA GLU A 66 82.15 20.85 -18.49
C GLU A 66 81.09 20.55 -19.57
N ILE A 67 81.50 20.44 -20.83
CA ILE A 67 80.60 20.09 -21.95
C ILE A 67 79.96 18.71 -21.70
N GLU A 68 80.74 17.71 -21.31
CA GLU A 68 80.23 16.37 -21.02
C GLU A 68 79.25 16.38 -19.83
N SER A 69 79.54 17.17 -18.79
CA SER A 69 78.63 17.39 -17.67
C SER A 69 77.31 18.04 -18.11
N ARG A 70 77.38 19.06 -18.99
CA ARG A 70 76.20 19.74 -19.54
C ARG A 70 75.40 18.83 -20.46
N GLU A 71 76.06 18.00 -21.26
CA GLU A 71 75.40 17.00 -22.11
C GLU A 71 74.63 15.97 -21.27
N LYS A 72 75.22 15.47 -20.18
CA LYS A 72 74.51 14.58 -19.23
C LYS A 72 73.29 15.24 -18.61
N LYS A 73 73.41 16.51 -18.17
CA LYS A 73 72.27 17.29 -17.65
C LYS A 73 71.20 17.50 -18.71
N LEU A 74 71.57 17.78 -19.96
CA LEU A 74 70.64 17.97 -21.06
C LEU A 74 69.86 16.68 -21.36
N LYS A 75 70.52 15.52 -21.35
CA LYS A 75 69.85 14.21 -21.50
C LYS A 75 68.83 13.97 -20.38
N MET A 76 69.18 14.27 -19.13
CA MET A 76 68.22 14.16 -18.01
C MET A 76 67.01 15.08 -18.18
N VAL A 77 67.23 16.32 -18.62
CA VAL A 77 66.13 17.27 -18.89
C VAL A 77 65.27 16.77 -20.05
N GLN A 78 65.87 16.26 -21.12
CA GLN A 78 65.15 15.70 -22.26
C GLN A 78 64.28 14.51 -21.85
N GLU A 79 64.81 13.59 -21.02
CA GLU A 79 64.05 12.47 -20.46
C GLU A 79 62.86 12.96 -19.63
N SER A 80 63.08 13.94 -18.75
CA SER A 80 62.03 14.54 -17.92
C SER A 80 60.96 15.24 -18.76
N VAL A 81 61.35 15.95 -19.82
CA VAL A 81 60.42 16.61 -20.74
C VAL A 81 59.61 15.58 -21.51
N SER A 82 60.23 14.50 -22.01
CA SER A 82 59.53 13.38 -22.64
C SER A 82 58.49 12.76 -21.71
N GLN A 83 58.87 12.48 -20.45
CA GLN A 83 57.95 11.95 -19.44
C GLN A 83 56.81 12.92 -19.08
N SER A 84 57.09 14.22 -19.03
CA SER A 84 56.05 15.23 -18.81
C SER A 84 55.11 15.32 -20.02
N THR A 85 55.65 15.20 -21.23
CA THR A 85 54.89 15.26 -22.48
C THR A 85 53.94 14.08 -22.61
N THR A 86 54.38 12.87 -22.25
CA THR A 86 53.50 11.69 -22.22
C THR A 86 52.41 11.81 -21.17
N LYS A 87 52.71 12.34 -19.97
CA LYS A 87 51.69 12.62 -18.94
C LYS A 87 50.65 13.64 -19.40
N VAL A 88 51.06 14.69 -20.11
CA VAL A 88 50.15 15.69 -20.67
C VAL A 88 49.30 15.10 -21.79
N ALA A 89 49.88 14.26 -22.65
CA ALA A 89 49.13 13.57 -23.70
C ALA A 89 48.06 12.62 -23.11
N ALA A 90 48.41 11.86 -22.07
CA ALA A 90 47.46 10.99 -21.37
C ALA A 90 46.30 11.79 -20.74
N ARG A 91 46.61 12.94 -20.10
CA ARG A 91 45.57 13.83 -19.56
C ARG A 91 44.68 14.41 -20.65
N ARG A 92 45.24 14.79 -21.81
CA ARG A 92 44.47 15.28 -22.95
C ARG A 92 43.48 14.23 -23.43
N LEU A 93 43.92 12.98 -23.63
CA LEU A 93 43.04 11.89 -24.06
C LEU A 93 41.92 11.61 -23.05
N TRP A 94 42.25 11.61 -21.75
CA TRP A 94 41.24 11.45 -20.70
C TRP A 94 40.19 12.57 -20.72
N VAL A 95 40.61 13.83 -20.95
CA VAL A 95 39.68 14.96 -21.11
C VAL A 95 38.81 14.78 -22.35
N GLU A 96 39.38 14.37 -23.48
CA GLU A 96 38.62 14.12 -24.72
C GLU A 96 37.57 13.01 -24.53
N GLU A 97 37.90 11.95 -23.79
CA GLU A 97 36.95 10.89 -23.42
C GLU A 97 35.81 11.42 -22.53
N LYS A 98 36.14 12.24 -21.52
CA LYS A 98 35.12 12.86 -20.66
C LYS A 98 34.24 13.87 -21.38
N MET A 99 34.76 14.56 -22.39
CA MET A 99 33.94 15.42 -23.24
C MET A 99 32.91 14.61 -24.04
N LYS A 100 33.29 13.44 -24.59
CA LYS A 100 32.34 12.56 -25.28
C LYS A 100 31.26 12.03 -24.36
N GLU A 101 31.61 11.59 -23.15
CA GLU A 101 30.63 11.18 -22.14
C GLU A 101 29.64 12.32 -21.80
N LEU A 102 30.12 13.57 -21.78
CA LEU A 102 29.26 14.74 -21.56
C LEU A 102 28.34 15.00 -22.75
N ASP A 103 28.84 14.90 -23.98
CA ASP A 103 28.02 15.08 -25.19
C ASP A 103 26.90 14.02 -25.26
N GLU A 104 27.21 12.76 -24.91
CA GLU A 104 26.22 11.68 -24.83
C GLU A 104 25.15 11.95 -23.75
N LYS A 105 25.57 12.44 -22.58
CA LYS A 105 24.64 12.85 -21.51
C LYS A 105 23.79 14.05 -21.92
N GLU A 106 24.34 15.00 -22.67
CA GLU A 106 23.60 16.15 -23.20
C GLU A 106 22.51 15.70 -24.18
N ILE A 107 22.82 14.76 -25.08
CA ILE A 107 21.84 14.17 -26.01
C ILE A 107 20.71 13.47 -25.25
N LEU A 108 21.05 12.65 -24.25
CA LEU A 108 20.07 11.98 -23.39
C LEU A 108 19.16 12.98 -22.67
N MET A 109 19.74 14.06 -22.14
CA MET A 109 19.01 15.11 -21.43
C MET A 109 18.05 15.87 -22.35
N LYS A 110 18.47 16.18 -23.59
CA LYS A 110 17.59 16.77 -24.61
C LYS A 110 16.42 15.85 -24.96
N GLY A 111 16.67 14.54 -25.08
CA GLY A 111 15.61 13.55 -25.32
C GLY A 111 14.63 13.42 -24.16
N LEU A 112 15.10 13.54 -22.91
CA LEU A 112 14.24 13.57 -21.72
C LEU A 112 13.37 14.83 -21.69
N LEU A 113 13.95 16.00 -21.99
CA LEU A 113 13.20 17.26 -22.06
C LEU A 113 12.08 17.20 -23.10
N GLN A 114 12.37 16.66 -24.29
CA GLN A 114 11.35 16.51 -25.34
C GLN A 114 10.20 15.60 -24.88
N ARG A 115 10.48 14.47 -24.23
CA ARG A 115 9.43 13.61 -23.67
C ARG A 115 8.59 14.31 -22.62
N MET A 116 9.22 15.09 -21.74
CA MET A 116 8.50 15.89 -20.75
C MET A 116 7.59 16.93 -21.41
N GLU A 117 8.03 17.58 -22.49
CA GLU A 117 7.20 18.53 -23.24
C GLU A 117 6.01 17.84 -23.92
N GLU A 118 6.21 16.65 -24.49
CA GLU A 118 5.14 15.82 -25.08
C GLU A 118 4.11 15.39 -24.01
N GLU A 119 4.56 14.95 -22.84
CA GLU A 119 3.68 14.60 -21.72
C GLU A 119 2.88 15.81 -21.21
N GLN A 120 3.52 16.99 -21.10
CA GLN A 120 2.83 18.23 -20.74
C GLN A 120 1.76 18.62 -21.77
N MET A 121 2.03 18.42 -23.06
CA MET A 121 1.04 18.66 -24.11
C MET A 121 -0.14 17.68 -24.01
N GLN A 122 0.10 16.40 -23.73
CA GLN A 122 -0.97 15.42 -23.51
C GLN A 122 -1.82 15.76 -22.29
N LEU A 123 -1.20 16.16 -21.17
CA LEU A 123 -1.91 16.63 -19.98
C LEU A 123 -2.75 17.88 -20.26
N GLY A 124 -2.25 18.80 -21.10
CA GLY A 124 -3.00 19.96 -21.58
C GLY A 124 -4.26 19.56 -22.35
N ASN A 125 -4.12 18.65 -23.33
CA ASN A 125 -5.26 18.15 -24.11
C ASN A 125 -6.30 17.43 -23.22
N LEU A 126 -5.83 16.64 -22.24
CA LEU A 126 -6.72 15.95 -21.31
C LEU A 126 -7.47 16.95 -20.41
N ARG A 127 -6.80 18.01 -19.95
CA ARG A 127 -7.44 19.09 -19.19
C ARG A 127 -8.54 19.76 -20.00
N ASP A 128 -8.27 20.12 -21.26
CA ASP A 128 -9.25 20.75 -22.14
C ASP A 128 -10.46 19.83 -22.39
N PHE A 129 -10.22 18.52 -22.58
CA PHE A 129 -11.28 17.52 -22.70
C PHE A 129 -12.15 17.43 -21.44
N VAL A 130 -11.53 17.41 -20.26
CA VAL A 130 -12.25 17.39 -18.97
C VAL A 130 -13.07 18.67 -18.80
N ASP A 131 -12.52 19.84 -19.11
CA ASP A 131 -13.22 21.12 -19.03
C ASP A 131 -14.44 21.16 -19.97
N GLU A 132 -14.33 20.58 -21.17
CA GLU A 132 -15.45 20.47 -22.11
C GLU A 132 -16.53 19.49 -21.63
N LYS A 133 -16.13 18.37 -21.01
CA LYS A 133 -17.07 17.45 -20.37
C LYS A 133 -17.78 18.08 -19.18
N LEU A 134 -17.07 18.85 -18.35
CA LEU A 134 -17.67 19.58 -17.23
C LEU A 134 -18.70 20.62 -17.71
N LYS A 135 -18.45 21.31 -18.83
CA LYS A 135 -19.46 22.20 -19.44
C LYS A 135 -20.72 21.45 -19.86
N HIS A 136 -20.57 20.25 -20.40
CA HIS A 136 -21.71 19.40 -20.76
C HIS A 136 -22.52 18.98 -19.54
N VAL A 137 -21.86 18.51 -18.47
CA VAL A 137 -22.52 18.15 -17.21
C VAL A 137 -23.25 19.36 -16.61
N ALA A 138 -22.63 20.54 -16.60
CA ALA A 138 -23.26 21.76 -16.10
C ALA A 138 -24.51 22.18 -16.92
N LEU A 139 -24.54 21.88 -18.21
CA LEU A 139 -25.73 22.08 -19.05
C LEU A 139 -26.84 21.06 -18.73
N GLU A 140 -26.48 19.79 -18.50
CA GLU A 140 -27.42 18.75 -18.08
C GLU A 140 -28.01 19.03 -16.70
N GLU A 141 -27.21 19.46 -15.73
CA GLU A 141 -27.68 19.88 -14.41
C GLU A 141 -28.71 21.00 -14.50
N LYS A 142 -28.47 22.02 -15.34
CA LYS A 142 -29.46 23.09 -15.58
C LYS A 142 -30.76 22.57 -16.20
N HIS A 143 -30.67 21.55 -17.06
CA HIS A 143 -31.86 20.92 -17.63
C HIS A 143 -32.64 20.14 -16.57
N PHE A 144 -31.97 19.38 -15.70
CA PHE A 144 -32.60 18.67 -14.59
C PHE A 144 -33.23 19.62 -13.58
N GLU A 145 -32.58 20.75 -13.27
CA GLU A 145 -33.14 21.81 -12.44
C GLU A 145 -34.44 22.36 -13.04
N GLY A 146 -34.45 22.62 -14.36
CA GLY A 146 -35.65 23.05 -15.07
C GLY A 146 -36.78 22.00 -15.11
N LEU A 147 -36.44 20.70 -15.10
CA LEU A 147 -37.43 19.62 -14.97
C LEU A 147 -37.98 19.53 -13.54
N SER A 148 -37.12 19.71 -12.53
CA SER A 148 -37.51 19.71 -11.11
C SER A 148 -38.54 20.80 -10.82
N GLN A 149 -38.29 22.03 -11.28
CA GLN A 149 -39.23 23.15 -11.13
C GLN A 149 -40.58 22.89 -11.82
N LYS A 150 -40.58 22.21 -12.98
CA LYS A 150 -41.84 21.82 -13.65
C LYS A 150 -42.62 20.78 -12.86
N LEU A 151 -41.93 19.81 -12.27
CA LEU A 151 -42.54 18.79 -11.40
C LEU A 151 -43.19 19.43 -10.18
N GLU A 152 -42.53 20.41 -9.57
CA GLU A 152 -43.05 21.16 -8.42
C GLU A 152 -44.34 21.94 -8.78
N LEU A 153 -44.36 22.57 -9.96
CA LEU A 153 -45.58 23.22 -10.49
C LEU A 153 -46.72 22.23 -10.74
N ILE A 154 -46.41 21.03 -11.26
CA ILE A 154 -47.41 19.99 -11.48
C ILE A 154 -47.97 19.48 -10.15
N GLN A 155 -47.12 19.27 -9.14
CA GLN A 155 -47.56 18.90 -7.79
C GLN A 155 -48.49 19.96 -7.18
N ALA A 156 -48.11 21.24 -7.25
CA ALA A 156 -48.95 22.33 -6.76
C ALA A 156 -50.30 22.43 -7.49
N GLU A 157 -50.34 22.14 -8.79
CA GLU A 157 -51.59 22.07 -9.57
C GLU A 157 -52.45 20.86 -9.17
N MET A 158 -51.83 19.71 -8.89
CA MET A 158 -52.53 18.53 -8.41
C MET A 158 -53.17 18.78 -7.03
N GLU A 159 -52.44 19.38 -6.08
CA GLU A 159 -52.98 19.77 -4.78
C GLU A 159 -54.16 20.73 -4.91
N ARG A 160 -54.09 21.71 -5.83
CA ARG A 160 -55.23 22.60 -6.09
C ARG A 160 -56.46 21.83 -6.57
N ARG A 161 -56.28 20.86 -7.48
CA ARG A 161 -57.39 20.03 -7.99
C ARG A 161 -57.99 19.15 -6.91
N GLU A 162 -57.17 18.57 -6.05
CA GLU A 162 -57.61 17.79 -4.91
C GLU A 162 -58.49 18.62 -3.97
N ASN A 163 -58.04 19.83 -3.62
CA ASN A 163 -58.84 20.76 -2.79
C ASN A 163 -60.18 21.14 -3.45
N VAL A 164 -60.21 21.31 -4.78
CA VAL A 164 -61.46 21.60 -5.51
C VAL A 164 -62.42 20.39 -5.46
N LEU A 165 -61.89 19.17 -5.61
CA LEU A 165 -62.69 17.95 -5.51
C LEU A 165 -63.30 17.80 -4.10
N ASP A 166 -62.52 18.05 -3.05
CA ASP A 166 -63.00 18.04 -1.66
C ASP A 166 -64.16 19.02 -1.42
N LEU A 167 -64.08 20.22 -2.00
CA LEU A 167 -65.16 21.20 -1.93
C LEU A 167 -66.41 20.75 -2.69
N GLU A 168 -66.25 20.09 -3.84
CA GLU A 168 -67.38 19.58 -4.63
C GLU A 168 -68.07 18.39 -3.94
N VAL A 169 -67.30 17.53 -3.27
CA VAL A 169 -67.83 16.44 -2.42
C VAL A 169 -68.68 17.02 -1.29
N LYS A 170 -68.15 18.00 -0.53
CA LYS A 170 -68.93 18.70 0.51
C LYS A 170 -70.20 19.34 -0.05
N ARG A 171 -70.14 19.89 -1.26
CA ARG A 171 -71.30 20.48 -1.95
C ARG A 171 -72.35 19.43 -2.36
N GLN A 172 -71.93 18.21 -2.70
CA GLN A 172 -72.86 17.10 -2.96
C GLN A 172 -73.51 16.61 -1.68
N GLU A 173 -72.75 16.47 -0.60
CA GLU A 173 -73.25 16.05 0.71
C GLU A 173 -74.32 17.01 1.25
N ILE A 174 -74.14 18.33 1.08
CA ILE A 174 -75.18 19.33 1.41
C ILE A 174 -76.44 19.14 0.56
N ARG A 175 -76.29 18.88 -0.76
CA ARG A 175 -77.43 18.65 -1.66
C ARG A 175 -78.21 17.40 -1.29
N GLU A 176 -77.53 16.35 -0.87
CA GLU A 176 -78.13 15.08 -0.46
C GLU A 176 -78.96 15.28 0.82
N ASN A 177 -78.42 15.97 1.81
CA ASN A 177 -79.15 16.36 3.03
C ASN A 177 -80.40 17.22 2.75
N GLU A 178 -80.33 18.14 1.77
CA GLU A 178 -81.49 18.93 1.35
C GLU A 178 -82.57 18.07 0.67
N LEU A 179 -82.17 17.06 -0.10
CA LEU A 179 -83.08 16.11 -0.74
C LEU A 179 -83.78 15.24 0.31
N ASP A 180 -83.05 14.70 1.29
CA ASP A 180 -83.61 13.95 2.43
C ASP A 180 -84.66 14.78 3.18
N SER A 181 -84.36 16.06 3.42
CA SER A 181 -85.30 17.00 4.06
C SER A 181 -86.57 17.23 3.23
N ARG A 182 -86.45 17.24 1.90
CA ARG A 182 -87.60 17.34 0.98
C ARG A 182 -88.42 16.06 0.94
N GLU A 183 -87.77 14.91 0.94
CA GLU A 183 -88.43 13.60 0.94
C GLU A 183 -89.31 13.43 2.17
N ARG A 184 -88.78 13.71 3.37
CA ARG A 184 -89.58 13.70 4.62
C ARG A 184 -90.78 14.66 4.57
N LYS A 185 -90.64 15.82 3.93
CA LYS A 185 -91.77 16.77 3.76
C LYS A 185 -92.82 16.27 2.79
N LEU A 186 -92.43 15.52 1.76
CA LEU A 186 -93.36 14.91 0.81
C LEU A 186 -94.12 13.75 1.45
N GLU A 187 -93.43 12.92 2.23
CA GLU A 187 -94.04 11.83 3.01
C GLU A 187 -95.11 12.36 3.98
N VAL A 188 -94.86 13.48 4.66
CA VAL A 188 -95.88 14.13 5.50
C VAL A 188 -97.10 14.60 4.69
N ARG A 189 -96.90 15.13 3.47
CA ARG A 189 -98.00 15.57 2.60
C ARG A 189 -98.81 14.41 2.07
N GLU A 190 -98.15 13.30 1.72
CA GLU A 190 -98.79 12.07 1.27
C GLU A 190 -99.73 11.51 2.35
N ASN A 191 -99.23 11.44 3.59
CA ASN A 191 -100.04 11.04 4.74
C ASN A 191 -101.25 11.97 4.99
N GLU A 192 -101.08 13.28 4.77
CA GLU A 192 -102.18 14.26 4.83
C GLU A 192 -103.23 14.04 3.74
N THR A 193 -102.80 13.71 2.51
CA THR A 193 -103.71 13.41 1.40
C THR A 193 -104.48 12.13 1.63
N ASP A 194 -103.85 11.08 2.16
CA ASP A 194 -104.53 9.83 2.54
C ASP A 194 -105.61 10.07 3.61
N LEU A 195 -105.32 10.92 4.59
CA LEU A 195 -106.30 11.32 5.61
C LEU A 195 -107.48 12.09 5.00
N ARG A 196 -107.23 12.93 4.01
CA ARG A 196 -108.29 13.65 3.28
C ARG A 196 -109.13 12.71 2.42
N GLU A 197 -108.52 11.74 1.76
CA GLU A 197 -109.22 10.72 0.97
C GLU A 197 -110.15 9.90 1.86
N LYS A 198 -109.65 9.38 3.00
CA LYS A 198 -110.48 8.70 4.01
C LYS A 198 -111.64 9.57 4.51
N HIS A 199 -111.45 10.88 4.61
CA HIS A 199 -112.51 11.80 4.99
C HIS A 199 -113.56 11.95 3.88
N VAL A 200 -113.16 12.00 2.62
CA VAL A 200 -114.05 12.07 1.46
C VAL A 200 -114.88 10.79 1.36
N ASP A 201 -114.27 9.62 1.51
CA ASP A 201 -114.96 8.32 1.49
C ASP A 201 -116.03 8.23 2.57
N ARG A 202 -115.71 8.67 3.80
CA ARG A 202 -116.68 8.73 4.90
C ARG A 202 -117.86 9.65 4.56
N ARG A 203 -117.60 10.82 3.96
CA ARG A 203 -118.67 11.75 3.54
C ARG A 203 -119.53 11.15 2.43
N GLN A 204 -118.93 10.43 1.48
CA GLN A 204 -119.65 9.75 0.42
C GLN A 204 -120.58 8.69 1.01
N TYR A 205 -120.10 7.87 1.94
CA TYR A 205 -120.92 6.89 2.64
C TYR A 205 -122.10 7.53 3.40
N GLU A 206 -121.88 8.64 4.11
CA GLU A 206 -122.95 9.39 4.79
C GLU A 206 -124.00 9.94 3.82
N LEU A 207 -123.58 10.40 2.63
CA LEU A 207 -124.47 10.88 1.58
C LEU A 207 -125.31 9.74 0.98
N ASP A 208 -124.70 8.59 0.67
CA ASP A 208 -125.41 7.41 0.18
C ASP A 208 -126.48 6.92 1.19
N VAL A 209 -126.19 7.00 2.49
CA VAL A 209 -127.17 6.69 3.55
C VAL A 209 -128.32 7.70 3.57
N LYS A 210 -128.03 9.00 3.40
CA LYS A 210 -129.07 10.04 3.33
C LYS A 210 -129.93 9.93 2.06
N GLU A 211 -129.34 9.57 0.93
CA GLU A 211 -130.06 9.33 -0.32
C GLU A 211 -131.06 8.17 -0.15
N LYS A 212 -130.63 7.05 0.45
CA LYS A 212 -131.52 5.92 0.77
C LYS A 212 -132.67 6.33 1.72
N MET A 213 -132.40 7.19 2.71
CA MET A 213 -133.42 7.72 3.62
C MET A 213 -134.43 8.66 2.93
N LEU A 214 -133.99 9.43 1.93
CA LEU A 214 -134.89 10.28 1.12
C LEU A 214 -135.79 9.42 0.23
N VAL A 215 -135.24 8.38 -0.41
CA VAL A 215 -136.03 7.42 -1.21
C VAL A 215 -137.10 6.75 -0.35
N THR A 216 -136.79 6.37 0.89
CA THR A 216 -137.81 5.82 1.80
C THR A 216 -138.90 6.84 2.18
N LYS A 217 -138.55 8.13 2.27
CA LYS A 217 -139.53 9.20 2.55
C LYS A 217 -140.41 9.55 1.36
N ASP A 218 -139.90 9.48 0.13
CA ASP A 218 -140.71 9.63 -1.08
C ASP A 218 -141.76 8.51 -1.17
N ASN A 219 -141.35 7.26 -0.93
CA ASN A 219 -142.29 6.12 -0.90
C ASN A 219 -143.39 6.27 0.19
N GLU A 220 -143.07 6.90 1.33
CA GLU A 220 -144.06 7.22 2.38
C GLU A 220 -145.02 8.36 2.00
N LEU A 221 -144.56 9.32 1.18
CA LEU A 221 -145.39 10.42 0.65
C LEU A 221 -146.34 9.91 -0.44
N ASP A 222 -145.86 9.06 -1.35
CA ASP A 222 -146.69 8.39 -2.37
C ASP A 222 -147.83 7.59 -1.71
N SER A 223 -147.52 6.87 -0.62
CA SER A 223 -148.50 6.12 0.19
C SER A 223 -149.53 7.00 0.92
N ARG A 224 -149.28 8.32 0.99
CA ARG A 224 -150.12 9.33 1.66
C ARG A 224 -150.96 10.12 0.65
N GLU A 225 -150.44 10.29 -0.56
CA GLU A 225 -151.15 10.80 -1.75
C GLU A 225 -152.24 9.81 -2.20
N GLU A 226 -151.93 8.52 -2.22
CA GLU A 226 -152.90 7.43 -2.51
C GLU A 226 -154.08 7.38 -1.50
N LYS A 227 -153.87 7.91 -0.27
CA LYS A 227 -154.92 7.99 0.77
C LYS A 227 -155.76 9.27 0.71
N LEU A 228 -155.34 10.28 -0.04
CA LEU A 228 -156.08 11.53 -0.25
C LEU A 228 -156.97 11.45 -1.50
N GLU A 229 -156.54 10.76 -2.56
CA GLU A 229 -157.36 10.47 -3.75
C GLU A 229 -158.64 9.67 -3.42
N VAL A 230 -158.59 8.76 -2.44
CA VAL A 230 -159.75 7.96 -2.01
C VAL A 230 -160.84 8.80 -1.31
N ARG A 231 -160.48 9.93 -0.67
CA ARG A 231 -161.45 10.85 -0.04
C ARG A 231 -162.11 11.82 -1.01
N GLU A 232 -161.49 12.07 -2.17
CA GLU A 232 -162.03 12.95 -3.21
C GLU A 232 -163.07 12.24 -4.08
N ILE A 233 -162.95 10.91 -4.21
CA ILE A 233 -163.89 10.02 -4.92
C ILE A 233 -165.19 9.78 -4.12
N GLU A 234 -165.16 9.92 -2.78
CA GLU A 234 -166.31 9.66 -1.88
C GLU A 234 -167.35 10.80 -1.84
N THR A 235 -167.02 11.99 -2.37
CA THR A 235 -167.93 13.16 -2.39
C THR A 235 -168.51 13.51 -3.78
N GLY A 236 -168.05 12.87 -4.87
CA GLY A 236 -168.50 13.16 -6.24
C GLY A 236 -169.52 12.17 -6.83
N LEU A 237 -169.67 10.97 -6.24
CA LEU A 237 -170.58 9.92 -6.73
C LEU A 237 -171.91 9.89 -5.97
N ARG A 238 -172.56 11.04 -5.87
CA ARG A 238 -173.98 11.12 -5.47
C ARG A 238 -174.84 12.11 -6.27
N GLU A 239 -174.43 12.43 -7.49
CA GLU A 239 -175.31 13.02 -8.51
C GLU A 239 -174.95 12.41 -9.87
N GLU A 240 -175.95 11.83 -10.56
CA GLU A 240 -175.94 11.39 -11.96
C GLU A 240 -175.12 10.11 -12.27
N ALA A 241 -175.53 8.95 -11.78
CA ALA A 241 -176.49 8.09 -12.48
C ALA A 241 -176.35 8.07 -14.02
N VAL A 242 -175.72 6.99 -14.50
CA VAL A 242 -176.15 6.19 -15.66
C VAL A 242 -176.34 6.96 -16.97
N ASP A 243 -175.30 7.01 -17.79
CA ASP A 243 -175.39 6.45 -19.14
C ASP A 243 -174.03 6.25 -19.81
N SER A 244 -173.94 5.18 -20.58
CA SER A 244 -172.89 4.92 -21.59
C SER A 244 -171.54 4.34 -21.13
N ARG A 245 -171.67 3.13 -20.61
CA ARG A 245 -170.62 2.12 -20.47
C ARG A 245 -170.19 1.52 -21.84
N GLN A 246 -169.69 2.31 -22.79
CA GLN A 246 -169.31 1.77 -24.11
C GLN A 246 -168.19 2.58 -24.81
N ASN A 247 -166.88 2.30 -24.55
CA ASN A 247 -165.79 2.30 -25.57
C ASN A 247 -164.30 2.14 -25.13
N GLU A 248 -163.90 1.97 -23.87
CA GLU A 248 -162.45 2.03 -23.51
C GLU A 248 -161.78 0.73 -23.03
N LEU A 249 -162.14 -0.41 -23.63
CA LEU A 249 -161.42 -1.69 -23.47
C LEU A 249 -160.35 -1.96 -24.54
N TYR A 250 -159.93 -0.96 -25.33
CA TYR A 250 -158.96 -1.12 -26.43
C TYR A 250 -157.54 -0.57 -26.13
N VAL A 251 -157.35 0.25 -25.10
CA VAL A 251 -156.06 0.96 -24.85
C VAL A 251 -155.12 0.25 -23.85
N LYS A 252 -155.55 -0.86 -23.23
CA LYS A 252 -154.76 -1.56 -22.21
C LYS A 252 -153.74 -2.59 -22.75
N GLU A 253 -153.71 -2.86 -24.07
CA GLU A 253 -152.86 -3.90 -24.65
C GLU A 253 -151.47 -3.38 -25.14
N GLU A 254 -151.33 -2.09 -25.45
CA GLU A 254 -150.04 -1.54 -25.95
C GLU A 254 -148.98 -1.24 -24.86
N LYS A 255 -149.38 -0.94 -23.61
CA LYS A 255 -148.44 -0.50 -22.55
C LYS A 255 -147.58 -1.62 -21.94
N LEU A 256 -147.87 -2.90 -22.21
CA LEU A 256 -147.11 -4.04 -21.70
C LEU A 256 -145.89 -4.41 -22.59
N LYS A 257 -145.84 -3.98 -23.85
CA LYS A 257 -144.77 -4.33 -24.80
C LYS A 257 -143.50 -3.46 -24.63
N THR A 258 -143.64 -2.23 -24.15
CA THR A 258 -142.53 -1.30 -23.93
C THR A 258 -141.70 -1.63 -22.69
N LYS A 259 -142.29 -2.21 -21.64
CA LYS A 259 -141.56 -2.64 -20.44
C LYS A 259 -140.71 -3.90 -20.63
N HIS A 260 -141.00 -4.74 -21.63
CA HIS A 260 -140.21 -5.94 -21.92
C HIS A 260 -138.84 -5.58 -22.55
N ASN A 261 -138.80 -4.60 -23.45
CA ASN A 261 -137.57 -4.18 -24.13
C ASN A 261 -136.56 -3.43 -23.23
N GLU A 262 -137.03 -2.81 -22.14
CA GLU A 262 -136.15 -2.15 -21.14
C GLU A 262 -135.42 -3.15 -20.23
N PHE A 263 -136.02 -4.33 -19.98
CA PHE A 263 -135.41 -5.39 -19.17
C PHE A 263 -134.26 -6.08 -19.91
N ASP A 264 -134.46 -6.43 -21.19
CA ASP A 264 -133.42 -7.03 -22.05
C ASP A 264 -132.19 -6.11 -22.23
N SER A 265 -132.42 -4.79 -22.27
CA SER A 265 -131.35 -3.79 -22.36
C SER A 265 -130.55 -3.64 -21.06
N ARG A 266 -131.13 -4.02 -19.91
CA ARG A 266 -130.46 -4.02 -18.59
C ARG A 266 -129.65 -5.29 -18.36
N GLU A 267 -130.14 -6.43 -18.82
CA GLU A 267 -129.46 -7.72 -18.72
C GLU A 267 -128.13 -7.72 -19.50
N LYS A 268 -128.13 -7.21 -20.74
CA LYS A 268 -126.89 -7.09 -21.56
C LYS A 268 -125.83 -6.17 -20.94
N LYS A 269 -126.24 -5.15 -20.15
CA LYS A 269 -125.30 -4.25 -19.44
C LYS A 269 -124.71 -4.85 -18.17
N LEU A 270 -125.33 -5.91 -17.61
CA LEU A 270 -124.80 -6.62 -16.45
C LEU A 270 -123.72 -7.63 -16.86
N VAL A 271 -123.93 -8.35 -17.97
CA VAL A 271 -122.94 -9.29 -18.53
C VAL A 271 -121.62 -8.61 -18.92
N ILE A 272 -121.67 -7.38 -19.46
CA ILE A 272 -120.45 -6.61 -19.77
C ILE A 272 -119.71 -6.21 -18.49
N ARG A 273 -120.44 -5.87 -17.42
CA ARG A 273 -119.84 -5.50 -16.13
C ARG A 273 -119.17 -6.67 -15.42
N GLU A 274 -119.74 -7.86 -15.54
CA GLU A 274 -119.19 -9.10 -14.96
C GLU A 274 -117.84 -9.48 -15.62
N ASN A 275 -117.75 -9.38 -16.95
CA ASN A 275 -116.49 -9.60 -17.66
C ASN A 275 -115.41 -8.55 -17.32
N ASP A 276 -115.82 -7.29 -17.12
CA ASP A 276 -114.91 -6.22 -16.68
C ASP A 276 -114.40 -6.45 -15.25
N THR A 277 -115.22 -7.03 -14.36
CA THR A 277 -114.78 -7.40 -13.00
C THR A 277 -113.80 -8.57 -13.01
N ASP A 278 -114.03 -9.60 -13.82
CA ASP A 278 -113.10 -10.73 -13.96
C ASP A 278 -111.74 -10.29 -14.53
N LEU A 279 -111.74 -9.34 -15.47
CA LEU A 279 -110.52 -8.74 -16.01
C LEU A 279 -109.75 -7.92 -14.96
N ARG A 280 -110.47 -7.22 -14.06
CA ARG A 280 -109.85 -6.48 -12.96
C ARG A 280 -109.25 -7.42 -11.91
N GLU A 281 -109.95 -8.50 -11.57
CA GLU A 281 -109.46 -9.50 -10.62
C GLU A 281 -108.13 -10.13 -11.08
N LYS A 282 -108.06 -10.59 -12.35
CA LYS A 282 -106.82 -11.11 -12.93
C LYS A 282 -105.66 -10.09 -12.94
N ASN A 283 -105.97 -8.81 -13.06
CA ASN A 283 -104.95 -7.75 -13.04
C ASN A 283 -104.45 -7.47 -11.62
N VAL A 284 -105.30 -7.61 -10.61
CA VAL A 284 -104.92 -7.52 -9.18
C VAL A 284 -103.99 -8.68 -8.81
N ASP A 285 -104.32 -9.92 -9.20
CA ASP A 285 -103.47 -11.09 -8.94
C ASP A 285 -102.08 -10.95 -9.57
N ARG A 286 -102.02 -10.45 -10.82
CA ARG A 286 -100.74 -10.18 -11.48
C ARG A 286 -99.90 -9.15 -10.71
N ARG A 287 -100.52 -8.08 -10.23
CA ARG A 287 -99.84 -7.05 -9.42
C ARG A 287 -99.38 -7.58 -8.07
N GLN A 288 -100.17 -8.44 -7.43
CA GLN A 288 -99.81 -9.07 -6.16
C GLN A 288 -98.54 -9.93 -6.30
N ASN A 289 -98.45 -10.74 -7.36
CA ASN A 289 -97.26 -11.55 -7.64
C ASN A 289 -96.03 -10.68 -7.95
N GLU A 290 -96.20 -9.55 -8.66
CA GLU A 290 -95.11 -8.61 -8.92
C GLU A 290 -94.60 -7.93 -7.63
N ILE A 291 -95.50 -7.60 -6.70
CA ILE A 291 -95.12 -7.03 -5.40
C ILE A 291 -94.38 -8.08 -4.57
N GLU A 292 -94.86 -9.31 -4.50
CA GLU A 292 -94.22 -10.37 -3.71
C GLU A 292 -92.79 -10.69 -4.20
N MET A 293 -92.57 -10.66 -5.53
CA MET A 293 -91.23 -10.80 -6.10
C MET A 293 -90.31 -9.61 -5.78
N LYS A 294 -90.86 -8.39 -5.73
CA LYS A 294 -90.11 -7.19 -5.33
C LYS A 294 -89.74 -7.22 -3.85
N GLU A 295 -90.63 -7.69 -2.97
CA GLU A 295 -90.35 -7.86 -1.54
C GLU A 295 -89.25 -8.89 -1.30
N LYS A 296 -89.27 -10.03 -2.01
CA LYS A 296 -88.19 -11.03 -1.93
C LYS A 296 -86.84 -10.47 -2.39
N ASN A 297 -86.83 -9.71 -3.49
CA ASN A 297 -85.61 -9.04 -3.96
C ASN A 297 -85.11 -7.96 -2.99
N LEU A 298 -86.02 -7.19 -2.39
CA LEU A 298 -85.66 -6.15 -1.43
C LEU A 298 -85.03 -6.78 -0.17
N LYS A 299 -85.60 -7.89 0.32
CA LYS A 299 -85.03 -8.64 1.44
C LYS A 299 -83.63 -9.17 1.15
N ALA A 300 -83.41 -9.74 -0.04
CA ALA A 300 -82.07 -10.18 -0.45
C ALA A 300 -81.05 -9.03 -0.49
N LYS A 301 -81.46 -7.83 -0.93
CA LYS A 301 -80.60 -6.64 -0.91
C LYS A 301 -80.26 -6.17 0.51
N TYR A 302 -81.18 -6.27 1.45
CA TYR A 302 -80.91 -5.96 2.86
C TYR A 302 -79.88 -6.91 3.46
N ASP A 303 -80.01 -8.21 3.21
CA ASP A 303 -79.05 -9.21 3.71
C ASP A 303 -77.64 -9.01 3.11
N GLU A 304 -77.56 -8.59 1.84
CA GLU A 304 -76.30 -8.23 1.18
C GLU A 304 -75.68 -6.96 1.77
N LEU A 305 -76.49 -5.94 2.08
CA LEU A 305 -76.03 -4.72 2.73
C LEU A 305 -75.49 -4.97 4.14
N ASP A 306 -76.19 -5.78 4.96
CA ASP A 306 -75.73 -6.17 6.31
C ASP A 306 -74.39 -6.94 6.25
N SER A 307 -74.24 -7.81 5.26
CA SER A 307 -72.97 -8.52 5.01
C SER A 307 -71.84 -7.56 4.63
N ARG A 308 -72.16 -6.53 3.83
CA ARG A 308 -71.19 -5.51 3.39
C ARG A 308 -70.79 -4.56 4.53
N GLU A 309 -71.72 -4.19 5.40
CA GLU A 309 -71.48 -3.38 6.60
C GLU A 309 -70.46 -4.05 7.52
N LYS A 310 -70.65 -5.33 7.83
CA LYS A 310 -69.70 -6.13 8.63
C LYS A 310 -68.29 -6.20 8.02
N MET A 311 -68.21 -6.33 6.70
CA MET A 311 -66.92 -6.33 5.99
C MET A 311 -66.22 -4.96 6.04
N LEU A 312 -66.98 -3.86 6.01
CA LEU A 312 -66.44 -2.52 6.14
C LEU A 312 -65.91 -2.27 7.56
N GLU A 313 -66.63 -2.73 8.59
CA GLU A 313 -66.18 -2.64 9.99
C GLU A 313 -64.85 -3.39 10.22
N ILE A 314 -64.68 -4.59 9.63
CA ILE A 314 -63.42 -5.32 9.70
C ILE A 314 -62.28 -4.53 9.02
N ARG A 315 -62.55 -3.96 7.83
CA ARG A 315 -61.54 -3.15 7.11
C ARG A 315 -61.16 -1.88 7.88
N GLU A 316 -62.12 -1.23 8.52
CA GLU A 316 -61.88 -0.02 9.33
C GLU A 316 -60.93 -0.32 10.50
N ASN A 317 -61.19 -1.42 11.22
CA ASN A 317 -60.32 -1.89 12.30
C ASN A 317 -58.91 -2.28 11.80
N GLU A 318 -58.81 -2.92 10.63
CA GLU A 318 -57.50 -3.22 10.01
C GLU A 318 -56.73 -1.96 9.61
N THR A 319 -57.42 -0.95 9.08
CA THR A 319 -56.81 0.34 8.75
C THR A 319 -56.32 1.08 9.98
N GLU A 320 -57.10 1.10 11.07
CA GLU A 320 -56.69 1.73 12.34
C GLU A 320 -55.45 1.03 12.93
N LEU A 321 -55.38 -0.30 12.84
CA LEU A 321 -54.19 -1.05 13.27
C LEU A 321 -52.97 -0.74 12.39
N ARG A 322 -53.16 -0.58 11.07
CA ARG A 322 -52.09 -0.17 10.14
C ARG A 322 -51.58 1.23 10.46
N GLU A 323 -52.47 2.19 10.75
CA GLU A 323 -52.07 3.55 11.16
C GLU A 323 -51.25 3.55 12.44
N LYS A 324 -51.68 2.81 13.48
CA LYS A 324 -50.90 2.64 14.72
C LYS A 324 -49.51 2.03 14.47
N ASN A 325 -49.40 1.10 13.52
CA ASN A 325 -48.13 0.51 13.13
C ASN A 325 -47.22 1.49 12.39
N VAL A 326 -47.76 2.29 11.47
CA VAL A 326 -47.03 3.33 10.75
C VAL A 326 -46.49 4.37 11.74
N TYR A 327 -47.32 4.86 12.66
CA TYR A 327 -46.91 5.82 13.69
C TYR A 327 -45.76 5.30 14.56
N ARG A 328 -45.84 4.03 15.00
CA ARG A 328 -44.76 3.38 15.75
C ARG A 328 -43.46 3.34 14.95
N ARG A 329 -43.55 2.99 13.66
CA ARG A 329 -42.39 2.85 12.78
C ARG A 329 -41.75 4.21 12.47
N GLN A 330 -42.55 5.26 12.37
CA GLN A 330 -42.05 6.64 12.26
C GLN A 330 -41.21 7.00 13.50
N ASN A 331 -41.75 6.79 14.71
CA ASN A 331 -41.00 7.09 15.94
C ASN A 331 -39.70 6.26 16.05
N GLU A 332 -39.70 5.00 15.60
CA GLU A 332 -38.48 4.18 15.54
C GLU A 332 -37.45 4.73 14.55
N LEU A 333 -37.90 5.31 13.43
CA LEU A 333 -37.02 5.95 12.44
C LEU A 333 -36.44 7.25 12.99
N ASP A 334 -37.25 8.10 13.63
CA ASP A 334 -36.79 9.36 14.23
C ASP A 334 -35.69 9.09 15.28
N VAL A 335 -35.84 8.05 16.11
CA VAL A 335 -34.81 7.63 17.08
C VAL A 335 -33.54 7.11 16.38
N LYS A 336 -33.66 6.45 15.23
CA LYS A 336 -32.51 5.98 14.44
C LYS A 336 -31.78 7.14 13.77
N GLU A 337 -32.52 8.12 13.26
CA GLU A 337 -31.98 9.34 12.67
C GLU A 337 -31.16 10.13 13.69
N GLU A 338 -31.69 10.33 14.90
CA GLU A 338 -30.98 11.02 15.98
C GLU A 338 -29.68 10.28 16.37
N LYS A 339 -29.72 8.94 16.45
CA LYS A 339 -28.52 8.12 16.69
C LYS A 339 -27.50 8.23 15.57
N LEU A 340 -27.93 8.32 14.32
CA LEU A 340 -27.05 8.52 13.17
C LEU A 340 -26.40 9.90 13.20
N ASN A 341 -27.16 10.94 13.55
CA ASN A 341 -26.65 12.30 13.67
C ASN A 341 -25.57 12.41 14.77
N ILE A 342 -25.79 11.76 15.92
CA ILE A 342 -24.77 11.66 16.98
C ILE A 342 -23.52 10.92 16.48
N ARG A 343 -23.67 9.83 15.71
CA ARG A 343 -22.52 9.12 15.11
C ARG A 343 -21.76 9.99 14.12
N TYR A 344 -22.48 10.75 13.28
CA TYR A 344 -21.89 11.66 12.30
C TYR A 344 -21.01 12.72 12.99
N ASN A 345 -21.54 13.39 14.02
CA ASN A 345 -20.78 14.38 14.79
C ASN A 345 -19.55 13.76 15.50
N LYS A 346 -19.66 12.51 15.95
CA LYS A 346 -18.52 11.76 16.53
C LYS A 346 -17.47 11.40 15.48
N LEU A 347 -17.87 11.15 14.23
CA LEU A 347 -16.94 10.89 13.13
C LEU A 347 -16.23 12.17 12.69
N ASP A 348 -16.95 13.28 12.52
CA ASP A 348 -16.39 14.59 12.18
C ASP A 348 -15.34 15.05 13.22
N SER A 349 -15.64 14.88 14.51
CA SER A 349 -14.66 15.17 15.56
C SER A 349 -13.44 14.24 15.53
N ARG A 350 -13.58 12.97 15.13
CA ARG A 350 -12.44 12.05 14.96
C ARG A 350 -11.61 12.40 13.73
N GLU A 351 -12.24 12.81 12.65
CA GLU A 351 -11.57 13.24 11.42
C GLU A 351 -10.63 14.42 11.69
N LYS A 352 -11.13 15.46 12.38
CA LYS A 352 -10.32 16.61 12.81
C LYS A 352 -9.12 16.21 13.68
N ILE A 353 -9.30 15.24 14.59
CA ILE A 353 -8.19 14.74 15.41
C ILE A 353 -7.17 13.99 14.56
N LEU A 354 -7.61 13.24 13.55
CA LEU A 354 -6.72 12.50 12.66
C LEU A 354 -5.91 13.44 11.78
N GLU A 355 -6.52 14.51 11.27
CA GLU A 355 -5.84 15.55 10.50
C GLU A 355 -4.73 16.24 11.34
N ILE A 356 -5.00 16.53 12.62
CA ILE A 356 -3.95 17.07 13.53
C ILE A 356 -2.80 16.07 13.69
N ARG A 357 -3.11 14.77 13.87
CA ARG A 357 -2.09 13.73 14.04
C ARG A 357 -1.24 13.53 12.79
N GLU A 358 -1.85 13.61 11.61
CA GLU A 358 -1.16 13.52 10.32
C GLU A 358 -0.14 14.66 10.17
N ASN A 359 -0.56 15.89 10.50
CA ASN A 359 0.35 17.03 10.53
C ASN A 359 1.50 16.88 11.56
N GLU A 360 1.23 16.28 12.73
CA GLU A 360 2.27 15.97 13.71
C GLU A 360 3.25 14.90 13.21
N THR A 361 2.76 13.88 12.50
CA THR A 361 3.63 12.84 11.92
C THR A 361 4.51 13.39 10.81
N ASP A 362 3.99 14.23 9.94
CA ASP A 362 4.77 14.91 8.90
C ASP A 362 5.89 15.78 9.50
N LEU A 363 5.58 16.49 10.59
CA LEU A 363 6.57 17.29 11.29
C LEU A 363 7.65 16.42 11.93
N ARG A 364 7.27 15.25 12.49
CA ARG A 364 8.23 14.27 13.02
C ARG A 364 9.11 13.72 11.91
N GLU A 365 8.54 13.37 10.76
CA GLU A 365 9.30 12.85 9.61
C GLU A 365 10.32 13.87 9.12
N LYS A 366 9.92 15.14 8.93
CA LYS A 366 10.84 16.25 8.59
C LYS A 366 11.96 16.42 9.61
N ASN A 367 11.67 16.22 10.90
CA ASN A 367 12.69 16.26 11.96
C ASN A 367 13.65 15.07 11.92
N VAL A 368 13.17 13.88 11.55
CA VAL A 368 14.02 12.70 11.35
C VAL A 368 14.98 12.92 10.18
N TYR A 369 14.49 13.39 9.03
CA TYR A 369 15.36 13.70 7.88
C TYR A 369 16.43 14.73 8.23
N ARG A 370 16.07 15.79 8.97
CA ARG A 370 17.05 16.78 9.44
C ARG A 370 18.11 16.15 10.33
N ARG A 371 17.71 15.30 11.29
CA ARG A 371 18.63 14.62 12.20
C ARG A 371 19.54 13.63 11.48
N GLN A 372 19.03 12.95 10.46
CA GLN A 372 19.83 12.07 9.61
C GLN A 372 20.93 12.87 8.90
N TYR A 373 20.57 13.98 8.25
CA TYR A 373 21.54 14.86 7.60
C TYR A 373 22.61 15.38 8.58
N GLU A 374 22.21 15.77 9.79
CA GLU A 374 23.15 16.19 10.84
C GLU A 374 24.10 15.06 11.29
N LEU A 375 23.63 13.81 11.30
CA LEU A 375 24.44 12.63 11.62
C LEU A 375 25.43 12.33 10.49
N ASP A 376 25.01 12.36 9.24
CA ASP A 376 25.88 12.14 8.08
C ASP A 376 27.04 13.15 8.07
N VAL A 377 26.75 14.42 8.33
CA VAL A 377 27.78 15.47 8.46
C VAL A 377 28.73 15.22 9.63
N LYS A 378 28.23 14.67 10.74
CA LYS A 378 29.09 14.30 11.89
C LYS A 378 29.95 13.10 11.60
N GLU A 379 29.42 12.11 10.88
CA GLU A 379 30.15 10.92 10.45
C GLU A 379 31.30 11.30 9.51
N GLU A 380 31.06 12.17 8.52
CA GLU A 380 32.13 12.67 7.65
C GLU A 380 33.25 13.35 8.46
N LYS A 381 32.90 14.20 9.43
CA LYS A 381 33.88 14.86 10.31
C LYS A 381 34.65 13.88 11.19
N LEU A 382 34.02 12.80 11.62
CA LEU A 382 34.67 11.73 12.37
C LEU A 382 35.67 11.00 11.47
N ASN A 383 35.26 10.66 10.25
CA ASN A 383 36.11 9.99 9.28
C ASN A 383 37.33 10.85 8.89
N THR A 384 37.17 12.17 8.75
CA THR A 384 38.32 13.07 8.54
C THR A 384 39.28 13.06 9.73
N LYS A 385 38.77 13.04 10.96
CA LYS A 385 39.60 12.97 12.17
C LYS A 385 40.32 11.63 12.30
N ASP A 386 39.67 10.53 11.96
CA ASP A 386 40.29 9.20 11.95
C ASP A 386 41.43 9.15 10.93
N ASN A 387 41.24 9.73 9.74
CA ASN A 387 42.31 9.83 8.74
C ASN A 387 43.48 10.70 9.21
N GLU A 388 43.22 11.82 9.87
CA GLU A 388 44.27 12.64 10.50
C GLU A 388 45.02 11.87 11.59
N LEU A 389 44.28 11.17 12.47
CA LEU A 389 44.86 10.36 13.52
C LEU A 389 45.74 9.25 12.94
N ASN A 390 45.26 8.52 11.93
CA ASN A 390 46.04 7.50 11.24
C ASN A 390 47.33 8.06 10.63
N ALA A 391 47.28 9.25 10.02
CA ALA A 391 48.48 9.92 9.51
C ALA A 391 49.47 10.27 10.63
N THR A 392 48.98 10.68 11.82
CA THR A 392 49.86 10.91 12.98
C THR A 392 50.47 9.62 13.52
N VAL A 393 49.71 8.52 13.56
CA VAL A 393 50.21 7.20 13.96
C VAL A 393 51.32 6.75 13.01
N GLU A 394 51.13 6.85 11.69
CA GLU A 394 52.17 6.52 10.72
C GLU A 394 53.44 7.39 10.87
N TYR A 395 53.28 8.68 11.18
CA TYR A 395 54.41 9.56 11.46
C TYR A 395 55.18 9.12 12.71
N LEU A 396 54.47 8.77 13.78
CA LEU A 396 55.06 8.29 15.02
C LEU A 396 55.77 6.95 14.83
N ASP A 397 55.21 6.02 14.05
CA ASP A 397 55.85 4.74 13.71
C ASP A 397 57.17 4.95 12.94
N LYS A 398 57.20 5.91 12.00
CA LYS A 398 58.44 6.30 11.32
C LYS A 398 59.46 6.86 12.31
N LYS A 399 59.02 7.70 13.26
CA LYS A 399 59.90 8.23 14.32
C LYS A 399 60.41 7.16 15.27
N GLN A 400 59.57 6.21 15.65
CA GLN A 400 59.96 5.06 16.46
C GLN A 400 61.01 4.22 15.74
N SER A 401 60.81 3.95 14.45
CA SER A 401 61.77 3.23 13.61
C SER A 401 63.13 3.96 13.50
N GLU A 402 63.13 5.28 13.41
CA GLU A 402 64.35 6.10 13.46
C GLU A 402 65.06 6.00 14.82
N LEU A 403 64.30 6.07 15.92
CA LEU A 403 64.84 5.92 17.27
C LEU A 403 65.43 4.52 17.48
N ASP A 404 64.74 3.47 17.06
CA ASP A 404 65.25 2.09 17.16
C ASP A 404 66.55 1.93 16.35
N ARG A 405 66.63 2.55 15.17
CA ARG A 405 67.87 2.58 14.39
C ARG A 405 68.99 3.30 15.14
N LYS A 406 68.71 4.44 15.78
CA LYS A 406 69.68 5.15 16.62
C LYS A 406 70.09 4.33 17.84
N GLY A 407 69.15 3.66 18.51
CA GLY A 407 69.40 2.74 19.61
C GLY A 407 70.36 1.63 19.23
N ARG A 408 70.14 0.98 18.07
CA ARG A 408 71.07 -0.03 17.52
C ARG A 408 72.48 0.53 17.25
N ILE A 409 72.59 1.78 16.79
CA ILE A 409 73.88 2.44 16.56
C ILE A 409 74.58 2.72 17.91
N PHE A 410 73.84 3.21 18.91
CA PHE A 410 74.38 3.42 20.25
C PHE A 410 74.85 2.11 20.88
N GLN A 411 74.06 1.03 20.78
CA GLN A 411 74.46 -0.28 21.29
C GLN A 411 75.76 -0.79 20.65
N ARG A 412 75.94 -0.59 19.34
CA ARG A 412 77.22 -0.94 18.68
C ARG A 412 78.38 -0.12 19.21
N LYS A 413 78.19 1.19 19.41
CA LYS A 413 79.22 2.07 19.96
C LYS A 413 79.56 1.71 21.41
N GLU A 414 78.56 1.37 22.22
CA GLU A 414 78.75 0.89 23.58
C GLU A 414 79.58 -0.39 23.58
N ASN A 415 79.22 -1.38 22.77
CA ASN A 415 80.00 -2.62 22.62
C ASN A 415 81.44 -2.36 22.11
N GLU A 416 81.63 -1.40 21.19
CA GLU A 416 82.97 -0.99 20.74
C GLU A 416 83.79 -0.32 21.86
N LEU A 417 83.14 0.47 22.71
CA LEU A 417 83.77 1.10 23.86
C LEU A 417 84.17 0.06 24.92
N ASP A 418 83.29 -0.88 25.24
CA ASP A 418 83.61 -2.02 26.13
C ASP A 418 84.84 -2.80 25.64
N MET A 419 84.93 -3.04 24.32
CA MET A 419 86.08 -3.72 23.73
C MET A 419 87.37 -2.88 23.82
N LYS A 420 87.25 -1.55 23.69
CA LYS A 420 88.39 -0.64 23.89
C LYS A 420 88.81 -0.57 25.34
N GLU A 421 87.87 -0.53 26.29
CA GLU A 421 88.12 -0.56 27.72
C GLU A 421 88.86 -1.84 28.12
N LYS A 422 88.36 -3.02 27.71
CA LYS A 422 89.05 -4.29 27.93
C LYS A 422 90.46 -4.33 27.34
N ASN A 423 90.67 -3.70 26.18
CA ASN A 423 92.01 -3.60 25.58
C ASN A 423 92.92 -2.64 26.36
N LEU A 424 92.39 -1.55 26.90
CA LEU A 424 93.15 -0.63 27.76
C LEU A 424 93.52 -1.31 29.08
N GLU A 425 92.59 -2.03 29.71
CA GLU A 425 92.84 -2.80 30.94
C GLU A 425 93.93 -3.86 30.74
N ARG A 426 93.97 -4.54 29.58
CA ARG A 426 95.09 -5.43 29.22
C ARG A 426 96.42 -4.69 29.14
N ARG A 427 96.45 -3.53 28.48
CA ARG A 427 97.68 -2.71 28.37
C ARG A 427 98.13 -2.18 29.72
N GLU A 428 97.20 -1.80 30.59
CA GLU A 428 97.50 -1.36 31.95
C GLU A 428 98.12 -2.49 32.77
N ASN A 429 97.55 -3.70 32.70
CA ASN A 429 98.14 -4.90 33.32
C ASN A 429 99.53 -5.25 32.75
N ASP A 430 99.74 -5.10 31.44
CA ASP A 430 101.06 -5.28 30.82
C ASP A 430 102.09 -4.23 31.33
N ILE A 431 101.65 -2.98 31.51
CA ILE A 431 102.48 -1.89 32.06
C ILE A 431 102.80 -2.17 33.53
N GLU A 432 101.82 -2.57 34.34
CA GLU A 432 101.99 -2.93 35.75
C GLU A 432 102.99 -4.10 35.90
N SER A 433 102.89 -5.10 35.02
CA SER A 433 103.83 -6.23 34.97
C SER A 433 105.24 -5.77 34.63
N LYS A 434 105.40 -4.89 33.63
CA LYS A 434 106.70 -4.28 33.28
C LYS A 434 107.25 -3.40 34.39
N LYS A 435 106.39 -2.68 35.11
CA LYS A 435 106.78 -1.85 36.26
C LYS A 435 107.34 -2.73 37.38
N LYS A 436 106.67 -3.83 37.73
CA LYS A 436 107.19 -4.82 38.70
C LYS A 436 108.51 -5.44 38.25
N GLU A 437 108.67 -5.73 36.96
CA GLU A 437 109.93 -6.23 36.41
C GLU A 437 111.06 -5.19 36.53
N LEU A 438 110.78 -3.92 36.25
CA LEU A 438 111.73 -2.81 36.41
C LEU A 438 112.08 -2.56 37.88
N GLU A 439 111.11 -2.59 38.78
CA GLU A 439 111.33 -2.47 40.23
C GLU A 439 112.14 -3.66 40.76
N GLY A 440 111.92 -4.86 40.22
CA GLY A 440 112.78 -6.02 40.44
C GLY A 440 114.23 -5.79 39.98
N LYS A 441 114.43 -5.23 38.77
CA LYS A 441 115.76 -4.88 38.25
C LYS A 441 116.41 -3.74 39.04
N GLU A 442 115.65 -2.76 39.51
CA GLU A 442 116.13 -1.66 40.35
C GLU A 442 116.56 -2.17 41.72
N ASN A 443 115.78 -3.05 42.35
CA ASN A 443 116.16 -3.71 43.60
C ASN A 443 117.41 -4.58 43.41
N GLU A 444 117.53 -5.29 42.28
CA GLU A 444 118.72 -6.05 41.93
C GLU A 444 119.94 -5.13 41.71
N PHE A 445 119.75 -3.99 41.05
CA PHE A 445 120.78 -2.98 40.86
C PHE A 445 121.20 -2.34 42.18
N SER A 446 120.25 -2.01 43.06
CA SER A 446 120.52 -1.51 44.42
C SER A 446 121.26 -2.55 45.26
N ALA A 447 120.91 -3.84 45.14
CA ALA A 447 121.64 -4.92 45.79
C ALA A 447 123.06 -5.06 45.23
N LYS A 448 123.25 -4.92 43.91
CA LYS A 448 124.57 -4.88 43.26
C LYS A 448 125.36 -3.64 43.67
N GLU A 449 124.74 -2.48 43.80
CA GLU A 449 125.35 -1.24 44.26
C GLU A 449 125.76 -1.34 45.74
N LYS A 450 124.89 -1.87 46.61
CA LYS A 450 125.23 -2.17 48.01
C LYS A 450 126.39 -3.15 48.12
N LYS A 451 126.39 -4.24 47.31
CA LYS A 451 127.53 -5.16 47.22
C LYS A 451 128.80 -4.48 46.70
N PHE A 452 128.70 -3.59 45.72
CA PHE A 452 129.83 -2.84 45.18
C PHE A 452 130.40 -1.85 46.22
N ARG A 453 129.53 -1.12 46.92
CA ARG A 453 129.91 -0.24 48.05
C ARG A 453 130.57 -1.03 49.17
N GLN A 454 130.05 -2.23 49.50
CA GLN A 454 130.66 -3.14 50.46
C GLN A 454 132.05 -3.60 49.99
N SER A 455 132.19 -3.96 48.71
CA SER A 455 133.50 -4.28 48.10
C SER A 455 134.49 -3.11 48.15
N ILE A 456 134.03 -1.87 47.94
CA ILE A 456 134.86 -0.67 48.10
C ILE A 456 135.24 -0.46 49.56
N LEU A 457 134.34 -0.72 50.51
CA LEU A 457 134.64 -0.64 51.94
C LEU A 457 135.69 -1.68 52.34
N ASP A 458 135.55 -2.92 51.87
CA ASP A 458 136.51 -4.01 52.09
C ASP A 458 137.86 -3.70 51.44
N LEU A 459 137.89 -3.06 50.26
CA LEU A 459 139.12 -2.59 49.63
C LEU A 459 139.78 -1.43 50.41
N LYS A 460 138.99 -0.51 50.97
CA LYS A 460 139.50 0.57 51.84
C LYS A 460 140.06 0.00 53.15
N LEU A 461 139.38 -0.97 53.77
CA LEU A 461 139.84 -1.69 54.95
C LEU A 461 141.10 -2.52 54.65
N LYS A 462 141.22 -3.11 53.46
CA LYS A 462 142.42 -3.82 52.99
C LYS A 462 143.60 -2.88 52.65
N PHE A 463 143.36 -1.63 52.28
CA PHE A 463 144.42 -0.66 51.99
C PHE A 463 145.02 -0.01 53.26
N VAL A 464 144.24 0.08 54.34
CA VAL A 464 144.70 0.63 55.64
C VAL A 464 145.47 -0.41 56.47
N ALA A 465 145.31 -1.71 56.20
CA ALA A 465 145.92 -2.81 56.98
C ALA A 465 147.27 -3.33 56.45
N ILE A 466 147.95 -2.66 55.49
CA ILE A 466 149.21 -3.12 54.86
C ILE A 466 150.48 -2.44 55.41
N LEU A 467 150.40 -1.54 56.40
CA LEU A 467 151.58 -0.91 57.03
C LEU A 467 151.77 -1.21 58.52
N GLU A 468 151.61 -2.46 58.97
CA GLU A 468 152.44 -3.09 60.03
C GLU A 468 152.01 -4.54 60.34
N SER A 469 152.97 -5.47 60.23
CA SER A 469 152.96 -6.92 60.54
C SER A 469 153.44 -7.14 62.00
N PRO A 470 153.43 -8.33 62.65
CA PRO A 470 153.16 -9.68 62.13
C PRO A 470 152.30 -10.65 63.01
N GLU A 471 151.81 -11.68 62.30
CA GLU A 471 151.78 -13.10 62.67
C GLU A 471 150.78 -13.73 63.68
N GLN A 472 149.99 -14.63 63.07
CA GLN A 472 149.67 -16.02 63.45
C GLN A 472 148.43 -16.35 64.30
N PHE A 473 147.43 -16.83 63.55
CA PHE A 473 146.68 -18.09 63.71
C PHE A 473 146.09 -18.43 65.09
N HIS A 474 144.76 -18.43 65.17
CA HIS A 474 143.99 -19.59 65.63
C HIS A 474 142.48 -19.46 65.34
N LYS A 475 141.93 -20.59 64.84
CA LYS A 475 140.67 -21.26 65.23
C LYS A 475 139.32 -20.52 65.05
N GLU A 476 138.50 -21.13 64.18
CA GLU A 476 137.08 -21.49 64.38
C GLU A 476 136.56 -21.33 65.83
N PRO A 477 135.27 -21.01 66.08
CA PRO A 477 134.17 -21.82 65.53
C PRO A 477 132.80 -21.13 65.35
N ASN A 478 131.92 -21.87 64.67
CA ASN A 478 130.49 -22.17 64.90
C ASN A 478 129.60 -21.24 65.72
N ALA A 479 128.30 -21.50 65.48
CA ALA A 479 127.13 -21.19 66.28
C ALA A 479 126.43 -19.89 65.85
N ASP A 480 125.11 -19.84 65.65
CA ASP A 480 124.09 -20.84 65.86
C ASP A 480 122.82 -20.36 65.14
N ASP A 481 122.03 -21.33 64.69
CA ASP A 481 120.58 -21.24 64.56
C ASP A 481 119.98 -20.57 65.82
N PRO A 482 118.92 -19.75 65.73
CA PRO A 482 117.66 -20.36 66.10
C PRO A 482 116.46 -19.79 65.34
N THR A 483 115.66 -20.71 64.83
CA THR A 483 114.22 -20.81 65.09
C THR A 483 113.61 -19.86 66.14
N GLN A 484 112.33 -19.56 65.90
CA GLN A 484 111.31 -18.98 66.80
C GLN A 484 111.06 -17.49 66.62
N THR A 485 109.87 -16.94 66.84
CA THR A 485 108.49 -17.43 67.00
C THR A 485 107.69 -16.15 67.21
N ALA A 486 106.50 -16.06 66.60
CA ALA A 486 105.40 -15.19 67.00
C ALA A 486 105.71 -13.67 66.91
N GLU A 487 104.77 -12.79 66.69
CA GLU A 487 103.39 -12.74 67.16
C GLU A 487 102.73 -11.55 66.42
N GLN A 488 101.43 -11.33 66.66
CA GLN A 488 100.66 -10.10 66.35
C GLN A 488 99.90 -10.11 65.01
N THR A 489 98.62 -10.52 65.01
CA THR A 489 97.37 -9.76 65.32
C THR A 489 96.67 -9.39 64.01
N GLN A 490 95.37 -9.60 63.78
CA GLN A 490 94.19 -9.67 64.64
C GLN A 490 93.09 -10.40 63.81
N LYS A 491 92.50 -11.50 64.29
CA LYS A 491 91.17 -11.61 64.93
C LYS A 491 89.95 -11.08 64.14
N SER A 492 88.93 -11.95 64.09
CA SER A 492 87.46 -11.70 64.03
C SER A 492 86.82 -11.86 62.64
N ARG A 493 85.64 -12.47 62.43
CA ARG A 493 84.68 -13.19 63.30
C ARG A 493 83.64 -13.92 62.42
N LYS A 494 83.30 -15.14 62.84
CA LYS A 494 81.97 -15.78 62.87
C LYS A 494 80.71 -14.95 62.47
N ARG A 495 79.86 -15.61 61.67
CA ARG A 495 78.39 -15.84 61.87
C ARG A 495 77.41 -14.68 61.62
N ILE A 496 76.25 -15.07 61.07
CA ILE A 496 74.85 -14.55 61.20
C ILE A 496 74.27 -14.22 59.80
N ARG A 497 73.41 -15.06 59.21
CA ARG A 497 71.95 -15.35 59.40
C ARG A 497 71.31 -14.97 58.05
N ASN A 498 70.57 -15.88 57.43
CA ASN A 498 69.15 -16.16 57.65
C ASN A 498 68.23 -14.99 57.35
N SER A 499 67.07 -15.42 56.84
CA SER A 499 65.85 -14.67 56.58
C SER A 499 65.88 -13.89 55.27
N ALA A 500 64.82 -13.86 54.49
CA ALA A 500 63.45 -14.26 54.77
C ALA A 500 62.82 -14.57 53.40
N LEU A 501 61.94 -15.57 53.33
CA LEU A 501 60.48 -15.34 53.23
C LEU A 501 60.14 -14.55 51.97
N ALA A 502 59.17 -14.94 51.17
CA ALA A 502 57.95 -15.68 51.43
C ALA A 502 57.25 -15.67 50.05
N SER A 503 56.54 -16.71 49.65
CA SER A 503 55.08 -16.76 49.84
C SER A 503 54.44 -15.38 49.66
N ASP A 504 53.61 -15.20 48.67
CA ASP A 504 52.27 -15.77 48.68
C ASP A 504 51.76 -15.58 47.24
N ARG A 505 50.95 -16.49 46.72
CA ARG A 505 49.50 -16.51 46.97
C ARG A 505 48.92 -15.10 46.79
N THR A 506 47.84 -14.91 46.09
CA THR A 506 46.56 -15.62 46.08
C THR A 506 45.83 -14.84 44.97
N LEU A 507 45.30 -15.45 43.90
CA LEU A 507 44.09 -16.27 43.96
C LEU A 507 43.24 -15.90 45.16
N ASP A 508 42.35 -14.95 44.99
CA ASP A 508 41.02 -14.96 45.59
C ASP A 508 40.28 -13.84 44.86
N GLY A 509 39.02 -13.98 44.49
CA GLY A 509 38.14 -15.12 44.57
C GLY A 509 37.32 -15.01 43.29
N ASP A 510 37.08 -16.14 42.66
CA ASP A 510 36.08 -17.07 43.14
C ASP A 510 34.73 -16.66 42.61
N ASP A 511 34.06 -17.73 42.23
CA ASP A 511 32.64 -17.85 42.22
C ASP A 511 31.95 -17.13 41.05
N GLU A 512 31.16 -17.82 40.26
CA GLU A 512 30.60 -19.14 40.48
C GLU A 512 29.89 -19.52 39.20
N ASN A 513 29.64 -20.81 39.10
CA ASN A 513 28.49 -21.39 38.46
C ASN A 513 28.27 -21.05 36.97
N GLY A 514 28.48 -21.98 36.05
CA GLY A 514 28.15 -23.39 36.19
C GLY A 514 26.95 -23.70 35.32
N ASN A 515 27.01 -24.92 34.79
CA ASN A 515 25.88 -25.74 34.39
C ASN A 515 25.02 -25.18 33.27
N ASN A 516 25.08 -25.75 32.08
CA ASN A 516 24.62 -27.10 31.70
C ASN A 516 23.57 -26.84 30.62
N LEU A 517 23.74 -27.33 29.40
CA LEU A 517 23.16 -28.63 29.03
C LEU A 517 21.85 -28.88 29.77
N SER A 518 20.71 -28.59 29.14
CA SER A 518 19.88 -29.67 28.57
C SER A 518 18.49 -29.14 28.27
N LYS A 519 18.01 -29.57 27.11
CA LYS A 519 16.67 -30.11 26.89
C LYS A 519 15.45 -29.20 27.10
N ARG A 520 14.82 -28.96 25.94
CA ARG A 520 13.53 -29.57 25.57
C ARG A 520 12.31 -29.04 26.32
N SER A 521 11.50 -28.30 25.57
CA SER A 521 10.05 -28.54 25.48
C SER A 521 9.57 -27.91 24.17
N CYS A 522 9.39 -28.68 23.09
CA CYS A 522 8.09 -29.20 22.68
C CYS A 522 6.88 -28.61 23.43
N ILE A 523 6.01 -27.96 22.67
CA ILE A 523 4.54 -28.11 22.61
C ILE A 523 3.94 -26.76 22.18
N ASN A 524 3.56 -26.68 20.91
CA ASN A 524 2.16 -26.50 20.52
C ASN A 524 2.07 -26.84 19.03
N ASP A 525 1.99 -28.13 18.75
CA ASP A 525 1.36 -28.61 17.51
C ASP A 525 -0.11 -28.17 17.60
N LYS A 526 -0.44 -27.06 16.94
CA LYS A 526 -1.81 -26.87 16.45
C LYS A 526 -1.89 -27.68 15.17
N GLU A 527 -2.81 -28.63 15.12
CA GLU A 527 -3.04 -29.38 13.89
C GLU A 527 -3.35 -28.44 12.75
N ALA A 528 -2.51 -28.48 11.71
CA ALA A 528 -2.72 -27.77 10.46
C ALA A 528 -4.11 -28.07 9.91
N GLU A 529 -4.96 -27.03 9.82
CA GLU A 529 -6.28 -27.09 9.22
C GLU A 529 -6.17 -27.71 7.81
N ARG A 530 -6.85 -28.84 7.61
CA ARG A 530 -6.86 -29.58 6.35
C ARG A 530 -8.07 -29.14 5.56
N VAL A 531 -7.84 -28.79 4.30
CA VAL A 531 -8.90 -28.35 3.39
C VAL A 531 -9.05 -29.40 2.29
N THR A 532 -10.25 -29.95 2.15
CA THR A 532 -10.57 -30.83 1.02
C THR A 532 -11.13 -29.98 -0.11
N ILE A 533 -10.62 -30.16 -1.32
CA ILE A 533 -10.96 -29.40 -2.52
C ILE A 533 -11.64 -30.31 -3.53
N HIS A 534 -12.81 -29.92 -4.02
CA HIS A 534 -13.44 -30.61 -5.13
C HIS A 534 -12.81 -30.17 -6.46
N ASP A 535 -12.42 -31.13 -7.31
CA ASP A 535 -11.74 -30.88 -8.58
C ASP A 535 -12.74 -30.30 -9.61
N PRO A 536 -12.49 -29.12 -10.21
CA PRO A 536 -13.37 -28.53 -11.21
C PRO A 536 -13.37 -29.29 -12.56
N GLY A 537 -12.37 -30.13 -12.83
CA GLY A 537 -12.16 -30.79 -14.11
C GLY A 537 -12.89 -32.12 -14.31
N GLU A 538 -13.51 -32.70 -13.28
CA GLU A 538 -14.34 -33.91 -13.40
C GLU A 538 -15.76 -33.50 -13.81
N SER A 539 -15.94 -33.34 -15.12
CA SER A 539 -17.26 -33.26 -15.77
C SER A 539 -18.10 -34.49 -15.36
N GLY A 540 -18.89 -34.35 -14.29
CA GLY A 540 -19.82 -35.39 -13.82
C GLY A 540 -20.10 -35.47 -12.32
N ALA A 541 -19.26 -34.96 -11.42
CA ALA A 541 -19.29 -35.38 -10.00
C ALA A 541 -19.96 -34.41 -9.00
N LEU A 542 -21.00 -33.70 -9.41
CA LEU A 542 -21.97 -33.07 -8.48
C LEU A 542 -23.41 -33.61 -8.66
N ALA A 543 -23.57 -34.61 -9.53
CA ALA A 543 -24.83 -35.33 -9.71
C ALA A 543 -25.01 -36.49 -8.72
N ASP A 544 -23.94 -36.97 -8.09
CA ASP A 544 -23.97 -38.26 -7.37
C ASP A 544 -23.75 -38.18 -5.85
N ASP A 545 -23.56 -37.00 -5.25
CA ASP A 545 -23.38 -36.86 -3.80
C ASP A 545 -24.15 -35.65 -3.26
N ILE A 546 -25.45 -35.85 -3.05
CA ILE A 546 -26.38 -35.23 -2.09
C ILE A 546 -27.76 -35.71 -2.56
N GLY A 547 -28.25 -36.75 -1.91
CA GLY A 547 -29.51 -37.39 -2.29
C GLY A 547 -30.68 -36.41 -2.26
N ASN A 548 -31.35 -36.28 -3.40
CA ASN A 548 -32.79 -36.01 -3.48
C ASN A 548 -33.33 -34.87 -2.59
N GLU A 549 -32.57 -33.78 -2.43
CA GLU A 549 -33.08 -32.55 -1.87
C GLU A 549 -33.73 -31.72 -2.96
N ASN A 550 -34.92 -31.21 -2.66
CA ASN A 550 -35.83 -30.56 -3.60
C ASN A 550 -35.09 -29.46 -4.39
N LEU A 551 -34.80 -29.67 -5.67
CA LEU A 551 -34.05 -28.72 -6.53
C LEU A 551 -34.67 -27.31 -6.54
N GLU A 552 -35.98 -27.19 -6.27
CA GLU A 552 -36.67 -25.91 -6.09
C GLU A 552 -36.17 -25.11 -4.89
N SER A 553 -35.76 -25.77 -3.81
CA SER A 553 -35.28 -25.11 -2.59
C SER A 553 -33.86 -24.55 -2.71
N ARG A 554 -33.11 -24.99 -3.74
CA ARG A 554 -31.71 -24.61 -3.97
C ARG A 554 -31.57 -23.21 -4.55
N PHE A 555 -32.51 -22.75 -5.37
CA PHE A 555 -32.40 -21.48 -6.09
C PHE A 555 -33.43 -20.48 -5.56
N LYS A 556 -32.99 -19.26 -5.22
CA LYS A 556 -33.88 -18.18 -4.81
C LYS A 556 -33.72 -16.99 -5.74
N VAL A 557 -34.83 -16.31 -6.02
CA VAL A 557 -34.82 -15.05 -6.77
C VAL A 557 -33.96 -14.03 -6.03
N GLY A 558 -33.02 -13.41 -6.74
CA GLY A 558 -32.02 -12.49 -6.21
C GLY A 558 -30.64 -13.13 -5.97
N ASP A 559 -30.54 -14.46 -5.87
CA ASP A 559 -29.26 -15.15 -5.65
C ASP A 559 -28.32 -15.00 -6.85
N THR A 560 -27.02 -14.87 -6.59
CA THR A 560 -25.98 -14.87 -7.61
C THR A 560 -25.27 -16.21 -7.65
N TRP A 561 -25.15 -16.79 -8.84
CA TRP A 561 -24.59 -18.11 -9.07
C TRP A 561 -23.43 -18.06 -10.07
N ALA A 562 -22.39 -18.82 -9.78
CA ALA A 562 -21.30 -19.08 -10.71
C ALA A 562 -21.71 -20.19 -11.69
N CYS A 563 -21.40 -19.99 -12.96
CA CYS A 563 -21.66 -20.88 -14.08
C CYS A 563 -20.34 -21.23 -14.77
N PHE A 564 -20.25 -22.45 -15.28
CA PHE A 564 -19.12 -22.87 -16.08
C PHE A 564 -19.03 -22.06 -17.37
N ASP A 565 -17.89 -21.46 -17.62
CA ASP A 565 -17.67 -20.74 -18.88
C ASP A 565 -17.46 -21.70 -20.06
N ALA A 566 -17.58 -21.15 -21.27
CA ALA A 566 -17.48 -21.92 -22.50
C ALA A 566 -16.04 -22.24 -22.93
N LYS A 567 -15.01 -21.69 -22.28
CA LYS A 567 -13.62 -21.74 -22.76
C LYS A 567 -12.84 -22.91 -22.17
N ASP A 568 -12.83 -23.00 -20.85
CA ASP A 568 -12.09 -24.05 -20.12
C ASP A 568 -12.95 -24.71 -19.02
N HIS A 569 -14.26 -24.47 -19.03
CA HIS A 569 -15.23 -25.03 -18.10
C HIS A 569 -14.94 -24.69 -16.64
N MET A 570 -14.35 -23.52 -16.37
CA MET A 570 -14.21 -23.00 -15.01
C MET A 570 -15.40 -22.12 -14.61
N PRO A 571 -15.80 -22.11 -13.32
CA PRO A 571 -17.00 -21.41 -12.87
C PRO A 571 -16.77 -19.90 -12.70
N ARG A 572 -16.61 -19.18 -13.81
CA ARG A 572 -16.23 -17.75 -13.86
C ARG A 572 -17.28 -16.85 -14.49
N SER A 573 -18.34 -17.44 -15.05
CA SER A 573 -19.48 -16.68 -15.55
C SER A 573 -20.48 -16.50 -14.41
N TYR A 574 -21.03 -15.31 -14.21
CA TYR A 574 -21.97 -15.07 -13.11
C TYR A 574 -23.33 -14.69 -13.64
N VAL A 575 -24.37 -15.20 -12.99
CA VAL A 575 -25.74 -14.79 -13.25
C VAL A 575 -26.49 -14.53 -11.96
N GLN A 576 -27.52 -13.71 -12.03
CA GLN A 576 -28.47 -13.54 -10.95
C GLN A 576 -29.80 -14.20 -11.30
N ILE A 577 -30.35 -14.98 -10.38
CA ILE A 577 -31.66 -15.62 -10.56
C ILE A 577 -32.73 -14.54 -10.51
N THR A 578 -33.49 -14.38 -11.59
CA THR A 578 -34.62 -13.44 -11.68
C THR A 578 -35.97 -14.14 -11.52
N GLU A 579 -36.05 -15.41 -11.89
CA GLU A 579 -37.28 -16.20 -11.82
C GLU A 579 -36.96 -17.69 -11.62
N VAL A 580 -37.77 -18.39 -10.83
CA VAL A 580 -37.70 -19.84 -10.66
C VAL A 580 -39.03 -20.43 -11.11
N THR A 581 -39.02 -21.18 -12.20
CA THR A 581 -40.23 -21.82 -12.74
C THR A 581 -40.10 -23.33 -12.63
N ASN A 582 -41.11 -23.99 -12.04
CA ASN A 582 -41.22 -25.45 -12.06
C ASN A 582 -42.45 -25.85 -12.87
N MET A 583 -42.22 -26.50 -14.00
CA MET A 583 -43.27 -27.05 -14.85
C MET A 583 -43.17 -28.57 -14.84
N GLY A 584 -43.84 -29.20 -13.88
CA GLY A 584 -43.99 -30.67 -13.83
C GLY A 584 -42.70 -31.44 -13.56
N GLY A 585 -41.80 -30.91 -12.72
CA GLY A 585 -40.54 -31.55 -12.33
C GLY A 585 -39.33 -31.13 -13.17
N ASN A 586 -39.52 -30.27 -14.17
CA ASN A 586 -38.43 -29.63 -14.91
C ASN A 586 -38.32 -28.17 -14.48
N ILE A 587 -37.28 -27.88 -13.68
CA ILE A 587 -37.01 -26.53 -13.18
C ILE A 587 -36.27 -25.75 -14.26
N LYS A 588 -36.80 -24.57 -14.59
CA LYS A 588 -36.15 -23.59 -15.45
C LYS A 588 -35.94 -22.30 -14.69
N LEU A 589 -34.74 -21.73 -14.82
CA LEU A 589 -34.33 -20.55 -14.10
C LEU A 589 -34.26 -19.38 -15.09
N GLY A 590 -35.08 -18.36 -14.86
CA GLY A 590 -34.87 -17.06 -15.47
C GLY A 590 -33.65 -16.43 -14.82
N VAL A 591 -32.65 -16.06 -15.61
CA VAL A 591 -31.39 -15.52 -15.11
C VAL A 591 -31.00 -14.25 -15.86
N ALA A 592 -30.34 -13.35 -15.16
CA ALA A 592 -29.69 -12.18 -15.74
C ALA A 592 -28.18 -12.37 -15.72
N LEU A 593 -27.55 -12.33 -16.90
CA LEU A 593 -26.10 -12.45 -17.04
C LEU A 593 -25.41 -11.22 -16.45
N LEU A 594 -24.37 -11.44 -15.65
CA LEU A 594 -23.52 -10.39 -15.11
C LEU A 594 -22.26 -10.28 -15.99
N LYS A 595 -22.08 -9.13 -16.63
CA LYS A 595 -20.92 -8.85 -17.49
C LYS A 595 -19.88 -8.03 -16.74
N PRO A 596 -18.58 -8.33 -16.87
CA PRO A 596 -17.52 -7.53 -16.25
C PRO A 596 -17.60 -6.07 -16.66
N PHE A 597 -17.42 -5.17 -15.70
CA PHE A 597 -17.36 -3.73 -15.91
C PHE A 597 -15.98 -3.21 -15.46
N PRO A 598 -15.13 -2.72 -16.40
CA PRO A 598 -13.79 -2.27 -16.06
C PRO A 598 -13.84 -0.94 -15.31
N GLY A 599 -13.12 -0.85 -14.20
CA GLY A 599 -12.94 0.37 -13.40
C GLY A 599 -11.50 0.85 -13.30
N LEU A 600 -10.51 0.02 -13.67
CA LEU A 600 -9.08 0.33 -13.54
C LEU A 600 -8.30 0.19 -14.87
N PRO A 601 -7.15 0.88 -15.03
CA PRO A 601 -6.31 0.75 -16.23
C PRO A 601 -5.86 -0.70 -16.48
N GLY A 602 -5.92 -1.17 -17.73
CA GLY A 602 -5.57 -2.54 -18.11
C GLY A 602 -6.74 -3.53 -18.07
N GLU A 603 -7.79 -3.26 -17.30
CA GLU A 603 -8.97 -4.13 -17.23
C GLU A 603 -9.79 -4.10 -18.52
N GLU A 604 -9.84 -2.95 -19.19
CA GLU A 604 -10.56 -2.81 -20.46
C GLU A 604 -9.87 -3.59 -21.58
N GLU A 605 -8.53 -3.53 -21.66
CA GLU A 605 -7.73 -4.33 -22.58
C GLU A 605 -7.89 -5.83 -22.31
N TRP A 606 -7.89 -6.25 -21.04
CA TRP A 606 -8.12 -7.64 -20.63
C TRP A 606 -9.47 -8.18 -21.11
N ILE A 607 -10.54 -7.40 -20.92
CA ILE A 607 -11.89 -7.76 -21.39
C ILE A 607 -11.95 -7.75 -22.93
N LYS A 608 -11.35 -6.77 -23.61
CA LYS A 608 -11.29 -6.70 -25.09
C LYS A 608 -10.52 -7.88 -25.69
N ALA A 609 -9.46 -8.32 -25.01
CA ALA A 609 -8.71 -9.53 -25.33
C ALA A 609 -9.53 -10.82 -25.11
N GLY A 610 -10.71 -10.70 -24.48
CA GLY A 610 -11.62 -11.79 -24.19
C GLY A 610 -11.16 -12.67 -23.03
N LEU A 611 -10.23 -12.23 -22.20
CA LEU A 611 -9.75 -13.03 -21.06
C LEU A 611 -10.86 -13.15 -19.98
N PRO A 612 -10.95 -14.29 -19.29
CA PRO A 612 -11.99 -14.51 -18.28
C PRO A 612 -11.78 -13.61 -17.05
N VAL A 613 -12.88 -13.20 -16.43
CA VAL A 613 -12.90 -12.35 -15.23
C VAL A 613 -13.70 -13.04 -14.13
N GLY A 614 -13.01 -13.51 -13.09
CA GLY A 614 -13.63 -14.19 -11.94
C GLY A 614 -13.96 -13.29 -10.76
N CYS A 615 -13.26 -12.16 -10.62
CA CYS A 615 -13.47 -11.23 -9.52
C CYS A 615 -13.51 -9.80 -10.04
N GLY A 616 -14.32 -8.96 -9.40
CA GLY A 616 -14.43 -7.55 -9.74
C GLY A 616 -15.86 -7.03 -9.73
N VAL A 617 -16.08 -5.97 -10.49
CA VAL A 617 -17.38 -5.31 -10.65
C VAL A 617 -18.05 -5.81 -11.91
N PHE A 618 -19.33 -6.14 -11.80
CA PHE A 618 -20.14 -6.65 -12.90
C PHE A 618 -21.43 -5.82 -13.04
N ASN A 619 -21.90 -5.67 -14.26
CA ASN A 619 -23.19 -5.05 -14.56
C ASN A 619 -24.18 -6.08 -15.08
N ARG A 620 -25.45 -5.92 -14.71
CA ARG A 620 -26.53 -6.75 -15.23
C ARG A 620 -26.69 -6.49 -16.73
N ALA A 621 -26.70 -7.56 -17.52
CA ALA A 621 -26.79 -7.53 -18.97
C ALA A 621 -28.07 -8.23 -19.46
N SER A 622 -27.96 -9.09 -20.46
CA SER A 622 -29.07 -9.84 -21.05
C SER A 622 -29.68 -10.84 -20.07
N THR A 623 -30.99 -11.04 -20.18
CA THR A 623 -31.71 -12.11 -19.49
C THR A 623 -31.91 -13.32 -20.40
N SER A 624 -31.81 -14.52 -19.85
CA SER A 624 -32.08 -15.80 -20.54
C SER A 624 -32.77 -16.78 -19.60
N VAL A 625 -33.20 -17.92 -20.14
CA VAL A 625 -33.78 -19.02 -19.36
C VAL A 625 -32.83 -20.20 -19.46
N GLU A 626 -32.30 -20.63 -18.31
CA GLU A 626 -31.24 -21.64 -18.23
C GLU A 626 -31.69 -22.86 -17.42
N SER A 627 -31.02 -23.98 -17.67
CA SER A 627 -31.22 -25.24 -16.92
C SER A 627 -30.31 -25.28 -15.68
N PRO A 628 -30.74 -25.88 -14.55
CA PRO A 628 -29.96 -25.97 -13.32
C PRO A 628 -28.54 -26.56 -13.47
N ASN A 629 -28.29 -27.36 -14.52
CA ASN A 629 -27.04 -28.09 -14.72
C ASN A 629 -25.85 -27.22 -15.11
N ILE A 630 -26.06 -25.95 -15.47
CA ILE A 630 -24.96 -25.03 -15.83
C ILE A 630 -24.34 -24.35 -14.61
N PHE A 631 -25.00 -24.41 -13.46
CA PHE A 631 -24.58 -23.74 -12.23
C PHE A 631 -23.61 -24.61 -11.45
N SER A 632 -22.52 -24.00 -10.98
CA SER A 632 -21.54 -24.63 -10.11
C SER A 632 -21.94 -24.43 -8.64
N HIS A 633 -21.89 -23.20 -8.15
CA HIS A 633 -22.15 -22.86 -6.76
C HIS A 633 -22.66 -21.42 -6.61
N GLN A 634 -23.33 -21.15 -5.50
CA GLN A 634 -23.76 -19.80 -5.14
C GLN A 634 -22.54 -18.99 -4.69
N VAL A 635 -22.48 -17.73 -5.12
CA VAL A 635 -21.43 -16.79 -4.74
C VAL A 635 -22.01 -15.62 -3.96
N LEU A 636 -21.25 -15.11 -2.98
CA LEU A 636 -21.63 -13.89 -2.30
C LEU A 636 -21.44 -12.72 -3.27
N CYS A 637 -22.53 -12.01 -3.54
CA CYS A 637 -22.53 -10.83 -4.39
C CYS A 637 -23.06 -9.64 -3.59
N ILE A 638 -22.31 -8.54 -3.60
CA ILE A 638 -22.71 -7.30 -2.93
C ILE A 638 -23.21 -6.35 -4.02
N GLU A 639 -24.51 -6.13 -4.06
CA GLU A 639 -25.13 -5.12 -4.92
C GLU A 639 -25.00 -3.74 -4.26
N LYS A 640 -24.44 -2.77 -4.98
CA LYS A 640 -24.33 -1.38 -4.54
C LYS A 640 -25.09 -0.49 -5.51
N GLU A 641 -26.03 0.30 -5.00
CA GLU A 641 -26.80 1.27 -5.80
C GLU A 641 -25.83 2.18 -6.57
N GLY A 642 -25.95 2.18 -7.91
CA GLY A 642 -25.11 2.99 -8.81
C GLY A 642 -23.72 2.42 -9.14
N TYR A 643 -23.25 1.37 -8.46
CA TYR A 643 -21.89 0.80 -8.65
C TYR A 643 -21.87 -0.64 -9.22
N GLY A 644 -23.03 -1.27 -9.38
CA GLY A 644 -23.15 -2.62 -9.95
C GLY A 644 -23.06 -3.75 -8.92
N PHE A 645 -22.70 -4.95 -9.40
CA PHE A 645 -22.63 -6.21 -8.67
C PHE A 645 -21.17 -6.56 -8.38
N CYS A 646 -20.76 -6.56 -7.11
CA CYS A 646 -19.39 -6.86 -6.72
C CYS A 646 -19.26 -8.34 -6.29
N ILE A 647 -18.35 -9.06 -6.95
CA ILE A 647 -18.00 -10.45 -6.60
C ILE A 647 -16.53 -10.46 -6.20
N LEU A 648 -16.27 -10.74 -4.92
CA LEU A 648 -14.93 -10.70 -4.32
C LEU A 648 -14.69 -11.92 -3.40
N PRO A 649 -13.43 -12.38 -3.27
CA PRO A 649 -13.05 -13.50 -2.40
C PRO A 649 -13.25 -13.22 -0.91
N ASN A 650 -14.07 -13.96 -0.17
CA ASN A 650 -14.27 -13.72 1.27
C ASN A 650 -13.22 -14.43 2.14
N GLU A 651 -13.00 -13.92 3.35
CA GLU A 651 -12.16 -14.56 4.37
C GLU A 651 -12.60 -16.00 4.63
N GLY A 652 -11.63 -16.92 4.69
CA GLY A 652 -11.83 -18.37 4.83
C GLY A 652 -12.16 -19.09 3.52
N GLU A 653 -12.42 -18.39 2.41
CA GLU A 653 -12.66 -19.06 1.13
C GLU A 653 -11.37 -19.58 0.48
N THR A 654 -11.51 -20.62 -0.33
CA THR A 654 -10.42 -21.14 -1.17
C THR A 654 -10.61 -20.69 -2.62
N TRP A 655 -9.55 -20.17 -3.22
CA TRP A 655 -9.58 -19.59 -4.57
C TRP A 655 -8.40 -20.07 -5.41
N ALA A 656 -8.63 -20.18 -6.71
CA ALA A 656 -7.57 -20.37 -7.70
C ALA A 656 -7.08 -19.01 -8.19
N ILE A 657 -5.77 -18.81 -8.21
CA ILE A 657 -5.12 -17.62 -8.78
C ILE A 657 -4.23 -18.02 -9.96
N TYR A 658 -4.12 -17.15 -10.96
CA TYR A 658 -3.26 -17.41 -12.12
C TYR A 658 -1.78 -17.43 -11.72
N LYS A 659 -1.05 -18.46 -12.20
CA LYS A 659 0.41 -18.50 -12.19
C LYS A 659 0.96 -17.58 -13.27
N ASP A 660 2.11 -16.97 -12.99
CA ASP A 660 2.82 -16.09 -13.94
C ASP A 660 1.90 -14.97 -14.48
N TRP A 661 1.07 -14.42 -13.58
CA TRP A 661 0.08 -13.39 -13.89
C TRP A 661 0.75 -12.03 -14.13
N ASP A 662 0.37 -11.38 -15.23
CA ASP A 662 0.71 -9.99 -15.56
C ASP A 662 -0.41 -9.41 -16.44
N ILE A 663 -1.15 -8.43 -15.90
CA ILE A 663 -2.31 -7.84 -16.56
C ILE A 663 -1.97 -7.19 -17.92
N ILE A 664 -0.79 -6.59 -18.05
CA ILE A 664 -0.35 -5.88 -19.26
C ILE A 664 0.11 -6.89 -20.31
N THR A 665 0.95 -7.85 -19.91
CA THR A 665 1.51 -8.84 -20.83
C THR A 665 0.43 -9.77 -21.39
N TRP A 666 -0.50 -10.22 -20.53
CA TRP A 666 -1.60 -11.10 -20.95
C TRP A 666 -2.65 -10.37 -21.80
N GLY A 667 -2.99 -9.12 -21.44
CA GLY A 667 -3.92 -8.30 -22.23
C GLY A 667 -3.41 -8.01 -23.64
N SER A 668 -2.08 -7.92 -23.81
CA SER A 668 -1.44 -7.66 -25.11
C SER A 668 -1.24 -8.93 -25.96
N HIS A 669 -1.09 -10.10 -25.34
CA HIS A 669 -0.82 -11.38 -26.01
C HIS A 669 -1.64 -12.55 -25.43
N PRO A 670 -2.98 -12.50 -25.50
CA PRO A 670 -3.86 -13.47 -24.85
C PRO A 670 -3.68 -14.91 -25.38
N GLU A 671 -3.19 -15.08 -26.61
CA GLU A 671 -2.93 -16.38 -27.23
C GLU A 671 -1.84 -17.20 -26.53
N ASN A 672 -0.91 -16.55 -25.84
CA ASN A 672 0.19 -17.23 -25.15
C ASN A 672 -0.24 -17.93 -23.85
N HIS A 673 -1.46 -17.66 -23.39
CA HIS A 673 -1.95 -18.08 -22.07
C HIS A 673 -3.17 -19.01 -22.14
N ARG A 674 -3.37 -19.70 -23.29
CA ARG A 674 -4.49 -20.63 -23.53
C ARG A 674 -4.60 -21.80 -22.54
N GLN A 675 -3.51 -22.16 -21.86
CA GLN A 675 -3.49 -23.14 -20.78
C GLN A 675 -3.11 -22.43 -19.48
N CYS A 676 -4.09 -21.77 -18.87
CA CYS A 676 -3.93 -21.10 -17.59
C CYS A 676 -3.49 -22.13 -16.54
N LYS A 677 -2.35 -21.87 -15.89
CA LYS A 677 -1.91 -22.63 -14.72
C LYS A 677 -2.35 -21.89 -13.47
N PHE A 678 -2.67 -22.64 -12.42
CA PHE A 678 -3.20 -22.07 -11.18
C PHE A 678 -2.36 -22.45 -9.97
N ASP A 679 -2.29 -21.54 -9.01
CA ASP A 679 -2.03 -21.85 -7.62
C ASP A 679 -3.34 -21.78 -6.84
N ILE A 680 -3.45 -22.61 -5.81
CA ILE A 680 -4.57 -22.59 -4.89
C ILE A 680 -4.18 -21.78 -3.66
N VAL A 681 -5.04 -20.86 -3.26
CA VAL A 681 -4.83 -20.01 -2.09
C VAL A 681 -6.05 -19.99 -1.19
N GLU A 682 -5.79 -19.73 0.08
CA GLU A 682 -6.79 -19.43 1.10
C GLU A 682 -6.81 -17.91 1.35
N ILE A 683 -8.01 -17.34 1.47
CA ILE A 683 -8.19 -15.92 1.81
C ILE A 683 -8.12 -15.74 3.31
N LEU A 684 -7.14 -14.98 3.79
CA LEU A 684 -6.91 -14.81 5.22
C LEU A 684 -7.58 -13.57 5.81
N SER A 685 -7.54 -12.44 5.11
CA SER A 685 -8.13 -11.18 5.62
C SER A 685 -8.17 -10.11 4.53
N TYR A 686 -8.98 -9.07 4.76
CA TYR A 686 -8.99 -7.83 4.00
C TYR A 686 -8.22 -6.73 4.73
N LEU A 687 -7.25 -6.11 4.06
CA LEU A 687 -6.55 -4.95 4.60
C LEU A 687 -7.16 -3.68 4.02
N THR A 688 -7.68 -2.84 4.91
CA THR A 688 -8.34 -1.57 4.62
C THR A 688 -7.59 -0.42 5.28
N ASP A 689 -6.30 -0.26 4.95
CA ASP A 689 -5.56 0.93 5.35
C ASP A 689 -5.84 2.09 4.38
N LYS A 690 -5.80 3.32 4.89
CA LYS A 690 -6.24 4.55 4.21
C LYS A 690 -5.62 4.82 2.82
N SER A 691 -4.55 4.12 2.46
CA SER A 691 -3.80 4.33 1.21
C SER A 691 -3.72 3.09 0.30
N SER A 692 -4.21 1.93 0.73
CA SER A 692 -4.17 0.70 -0.07
C SER A 692 -5.20 -0.33 0.39
N PHE A 693 -6.10 -0.73 -0.50
CA PHE A 693 -7.02 -1.87 -0.29
C PHE A 693 -6.39 -3.13 -0.92
N GLY A 694 -6.34 -4.24 -0.17
CA GLY A 694 -5.74 -5.49 -0.64
C GLY A 694 -6.25 -6.72 0.10
N ILE A 695 -6.14 -7.87 -0.56
CA ILE A 695 -6.60 -9.18 -0.06
C ILE A 695 -5.37 -10.00 0.33
N ARG A 696 -5.25 -10.33 1.62
CA ARG A 696 -4.16 -11.17 2.12
C ARG A 696 -4.50 -12.64 1.87
N VAL A 697 -3.59 -13.37 1.26
CA VAL A 697 -3.78 -14.77 0.87
C VAL A 697 -2.58 -15.64 1.26
N ALA A 698 -2.82 -16.93 1.47
CA ALA A 698 -1.78 -17.93 1.73
C ALA A 698 -1.87 -19.11 0.75
N TYR A 699 -0.71 -19.63 0.33
CA TYR A 699 -0.66 -20.78 -0.57
C TYR A 699 -1.12 -22.07 0.10
N LEU A 700 -1.88 -22.88 -0.62
CA LEU A 700 -2.25 -24.23 -0.26
C LEU A 700 -1.49 -25.24 -1.13
N ASP A 701 -0.74 -26.14 -0.49
CA ASP A 701 -0.03 -27.23 -1.15
C ASP A 701 -0.86 -28.51 -1.15
N LYS A 702 -0.82 -29.24 -2.26
CA LYS A 702 -1.48 -30.53 -2.41
C LYS A 702 -0.75 -31.59 -1.59
N MET A 703 -1.47 -32.35 -0.77
CA MET A 703 -0.88 -33.42 0.03
C MET A 703 -0.57 -34.65 -0.82
N GLU A 704 0.64 -35.21 -0.68
CA GLU A 704 1.03 -36.45 -1.35
C GLU A 704 0.22 -37.64 -0.78
N GLY A 705 -0.37 -38.45 -1.67
CA GLY A 705 -1.08 -39.69 -1.30
C GLY A 705 -2.59 -39.56 -1.06
N GLN A 706 -3.16 -38.35 -1.02
CA GLN A 706 -4.62 -38.13 -0.93
C GLN A 706 -5.10 -37.30 -2.11
N ALA A 707 -5.94 -37.90 -2.98
CA ALA A 707 -6.64 -37.13 -4.01
C ALA A 707 -7.52 -36.09 -3.29
N LYS A 708 -7.45 -34.81 -3.69
CA LYS A 708 -8.33 -33.72 -3.22
C LYS A 708 -8.03 -33.10 -1.85
N SER A 709 -6.93 -33.44 -1.16
CA SER A 709 -6.56 -32.81 0.13
C SER A 709 -5.43 -31.78 -0.02
N TYR A 710 -5.61 -30.62 0.60
CA TYR A 710 -4.67 -29.50 0.59
C TYR A 710 -4.41 -28.99 2.02
N ARG A 711 -3.22 -28.43 2.23
CA ARG A 711 -2.82 -27.82 3.50
C ARG A 711 -2.11 -26.50 3.25
N ARG A 712 -2.25 -25.55 4.16
CA ARG A 712 -1.49 -24.30 4.13
C ARG A 712 0.02 -24.59 4.12
N ARG A 713 0.75 -24.00 3.17
CA ARG A 713 2.20 -24.18 3.01
C ARG A 713 2.98 -23.79 4.27
N SER A 714 2.49 -22.79 4.99
CA SER A 714 3.06 -22.30 6.25
C SER A 714 1.97 -21.74 7.14
N GLU A 715 2.07 -21.99 8.44
CA GLU A 715 1.15 -21.43 9.44
C GLU A 715 1.57 -20.03 9.90
N ASN A 716 2.76 -19.56 9.51
CA ASN A 716 3.23 -18.23 9.84
C ASN A 716 2.58 -17.17 8.94
N GLU A 717 2.00 -16.13 9.53
CA GLU A 717 1.43 -14.99 8.78
C GLU A 717 2.45 -14.31 7.84
N ASN A 718 3.76 -14.46 8.13
CA ASN A 718 4.85 -13.93 7.30
C ASN A 718 4.98 -14.59 5.91
N ASP A 719 4.42 -15.79 5.72
CA ASP A 719 4.42 -16.50 4.42
C ASP A 719 3.12 -16.25 3.62
N SER A 720 2.27 -15.33 4.09
CA SER A 720 1.15 -14.80 3.32
C SER A 720 1.59 -13.60 2.48
N PHE A 721 0.92 -13.37 1.36
CA PHE A 721 1.19 -12.22 0.50
C PHE A 721 -0.09 -11.44 0.21
N LEU A 722 0.08 -10.20 -0.23
CA LEU A 722 -1.02 -9.29 -0.51
C LEU A 722 -1.27 -9.24 -2.03
N ILE A 723 -2.52 -9.47 -2.43
CA ILE A 723 -3.00 -9.15 -3.78
C ILE A 723 -3.70 -7.79 -3.70
N MET A 724 -3.15 -6.80 -4.38
CA MET A 724 -3.71 -5.45 -4.40
C MET A 724 -5.02 -5.44 -5.18
N THR A 725 -5.92 -4.48 -4.90
CA THR A 725 -7.16 -4.33 -5.67
C THR A 725 -6.96 -4.13 -7.16
N ASN A 726 -5.87 -3.48 -7.55
CA ASN A 726 -5.55 -3.25 -8.95
C ASN A 726 -5.16 -4.55 -9.67
N ASP A 727 -4.90 -5.62 -8.92
CA ASP A 727 -4.54 -6.94 -9.40
C ASP A 727 -5.68 -7.95 -9.18
N ILE A 728 -6.92 -7.50 -9.00
CA ILE A 728 -8.05 -8.39 -8.66
C ILE A 728 -8.34 -9.43 -9.75
N TYR A 729 -7.99 -9.16 -11.02
CA TYR A 729 -8.07 -10.12 -12.13
C TYR A 729 -7.07 -11.27 -12.03
N ARG A 730 -6.18 -11.26 -11.03
CA ARG A 730 -5.34 -12.41 -10.69
C ARG A 730 -6.15 -13.58 -10.14
N PHE A 731 -7.32 -13.32 -9.54
CA PHE A 731 -8.24 -14.35 -9.11
C PHE A 731 -8.99 -14.96 -10.31
N SER A 732 -8.92 -16.29 -10.43
CA SER A 732 -9.59 -17.03 -11.50
C SER A 732 -11.00 -17.45 -11.11
N HIS A 733 -11.14 -18.31 -10.10
CA HIS A 733 -12.43 -18.83 -9.67
C HIS A 733 -12.38 -19.31 -8.21
N LYS A 734 -13.54 -19.30 -7.55
CA LYS A 734 -13.71 -19.91 -6.24
C LYS A 734 -13.67 -21.43 -6.38
N VAL A 735 -12.94 -22.05 -5.47
CA VAL A 735 -12.77 -23.49 -5.40
C VAL A 735 -13.64 -23.99 -4.25
N ILE A 736 -14.56 -24.92 -4.54
CA ILE A 736 -15.44 -25.47 -3.51
C ILE A 736 -14.58 -26.31 -2.57
N SER A 737 -14.52 -25.90 -1.32
CA SER A 737 -13.72 -26.55 -0.29
C SER A 737 -14.51 -26.76 0.99
N ALA A 738 -14.15 -27.82 1.72
CA ALA A 738 -14.68 -28.15 3.03
C ALA A 738 -13.52 -28.33 4.01
N GLN A 739 -13.64 -27.68 5.17
CA GLN A 739 -12.69 -27.81 6.25
C GLN A 739 -12.88 -29.17 6.92
N MET A 740 -11.83 -29.99 6.98
CA MET A 740 -11.88 -31.23 7.74
C MET A 740 -11.70 -30.92 9.23
N ASN A 741 -12.81 -30.92 9.96
CA ASN A 741 -12.76 -30.93 11.41
C ASN A 741 -12.30 -32.33 11.86
N SER A 742 -11.28 -32.36 12.70
CA SER A 742 -10.67 -33.54 13.30
C SER A 742 -11.57 -34.18 14.37
N ASP A 743 -12.78 -34.59 14.01
CA ASP A 743 -13.74 -35.27 14.90
C ASP A 743 -14.21 -36.63 14.35
N PHE A 744 -13.37 -37.30 13.56
CA PHE A 744 -13.58 -38.72 13.19
C PHE A 744 -12.24 -39.46 13.26
N ASP A 745 -11.98 -40.02 14.45
CA ASP A 745 -11.02 -41.12 14.68
C ASP A 745 -11.58 -42.47 14.20
#